data_AF-A0A1I2YP79-F1
#
_entry.id   AF-A0A1I2YP79-F1
#
_cell.length_a   1.000
_cell.length_b   1.000
_cell.length_c   1.000
_cell.angle_alpha   90.00
_cell.angle_beta   90.00
_cell.angle_gamma   90.00
#
_symmetry.space_group_name_H-M   'P 1'
#
loop_
_entity.id
_entity.type
_entity.pdbx_description
1 polymer ?
#
loop_
_entity_poly.entity_id
_entity_poly.type
_entity_poly.pdbx_seq_one_letter_code
_entity_poly.pdbx_strand_id
1 'polypeptide(L)'
;MPKAAAKETGKQITILFTHDLHDHFLPVKDEQDGVLVELGGYDRLQSAILTEKKNNTGALLLDAGDFSMGTPFQTIFESDSPELRMLGKMGYDVVTLGNHEYDYQAPGLAESLQAARQSGDELPRIVQSNVIFPTDQNANLTPSLRSLKQAYDDYGVKDYVVIQRNGIKIGIFGLMGVDAASKAPMSEVKFTVPIENALRVVKILKQQEKADLIICLSHSGTEVDQAKSEDEILARKVPEIDVIISAHTHTKLPEPIMVGNTIIGSAEDSGKYLGVIKISQESKSEWKLNDYHLLPINEHLPGDAYISKIINRDKQLVDEKYFSLFDLSFDQVLAVSPFNFHTVDRIYEQHHEEQLGNLISDAYIYAVKKAEGANHIPVDVAIVPAGTIRSSFFQGNITVADVFNLSSLGIGPDNIPGYPLVSAYLTGKELKTVCEVDASVSPIMDDAQLFMSGMNFTFNPNRLIFNKVTKASLQRPDGSVEEINDQKLYRVVAGLYSAQMLSVAGDKSFGLLSIIPKKRDGTPITDFEAQIVKDQVSGKNNEVKEWLAIAEYLQSFEKVNGVPQIPQYYNVTHGRKIVDNSHSLSALLSAPNKIALTVYAVVIIVAALVSFIAYKIVKRKNRLERDSNKPDNWVKI
;
A
#
# COMPACT_ATOMS: atom_id res chain seq x y z
N MET A 1 -34.22 -55.64 19.61
CA MET A 1 -32.88 -55.00 19.50
C MET A 1 -33.10 -53.55 19.12
N PRO A 2 -32.66 -52.58 19.94
CA PRO A 2 -32.77 -51.18 19.57
C PRO A 2 -31.81 -50.90 18.41
N LYS A 3 -32.31 -50.23 17.36
CA LYS A 3 -31.49 -49.72 16.25
C LYS A 3 -30.41 -48.81 16.82
N ALA A 4 -29.14 -49.14 16.56
CA ALA A 4 -28.05 -48.23 16.78
C ALA A 4 -28.34 -46.93 16.01
N ALA A 5 -28.49 -45.83 16.74
CA ALA A 5 -28.53 -44.50 16.15
C ALA A 5 -27.21 -44.29 15.40
N ALA A 6 -27.28 -44.09 14.09
CA ALA A 6 -26.15 -43.59 13.34
C ALA A 6 -25.72 -42.28 13.99
N LYS A 7 -24.47 -42.22 14.45
CA LYS A 7 -23.83 -41.01 14.94
C LYS A 7 -23.90 -40.01 13.77
N GLU A 8 -24.70 -38.95 13.90
CA GLU A 8 -24.70 -37.87 12.90
C GLU A 8 -23.26 -37.39 12.75
N THR A 9 -22.65 -37.65 11.59
CA THR A 9 -21.42 -36.98 11.20
C THR A 9 -21.79 -35.50 11.08
N GLY A 10 -21.29 -34.66 11.99
CA GLY A 10 -21.64 -33.23 12.05
C GLY A 10 -21.44 -32.53 10.71
N LYS A 11 -22.17 -31.43 10.48
CA LYS A 11 -22.06 -30.65 9.23
C LYS A 11 -20.62 -30.15 9.05
N GLN A 12 -20.11 -30.19 7.82
CA GLN A 12 -18.75 -29.76 7.50
C GLN A 12 -18.75 -28.83 6.27
N ILE A 13 -17.85 -27.86 6.27
CA ILE A 13 -17.63 -26.96 5.15
C ILE A 13 -16.13 -26.69 4.98
N THR A 14 -15.72 -26.56 3.73
CA THR A 14 -14.40 -26.05 3.34
C THR A 14 -14.58 -24.66 2.75
N ILE A 15 -13.78 -23.72 3.22
CA ILE A 15 -13.70 -22.36 2.73
C ILE A 15 -12.35 -22.23 2.06
N LEU A 16 -12.36 -21.95 0.76
CA LEU A 16 -11.21 -21.56 -0.03
C LEU A 16 -11.23 -20.03 -0.12
N PHE A 17 -10.10 -19.37 0.08
CA PHE A 17 -10.08 -17.92 0.10
C PHE A 17 -8.80 -17.31 -0.48
N THR A 18 -8.97 -16.11 -1.02
CA THR A 18 -7.92 -15.18 -1.43
C THR A 18 -8.28 -13.76 -0.97
N HIS A 19 -7.35 -12.83 -1.15
CA HIS A 19 -7.54 -11.39 -1.04
C HIS A 19 -6.35 -10.68 -1.67
N ASP A 20 -6.42 -9.35 -1.81
CA ASP A 20 -5.31 -8.50 -2.28
C ASP A 20 -4.67 -9.08 -3.56
N LEU A 21 -5.49 -9.62 -4.47
CA LEU A 21 -4.98 -10.24 -5.69
C LEU A 21 -4.31 -9.21 -6.60
N HIS A 22 -4.70 -7.94 -6.48
CA HIS A 22 -4.09 -6.81 -7.16
C HIS A 22 -3.86 -7.05 -8.65
N ASP A 23 -4.90 -7.58 -9.32
CA ASP A 23 -4.92 -7.93 -10.74
C ASP A 23 -3.74 -8.79 -11.27
N HIS A 24 -3.00 -9.50 -10.39
CA HIS A 24 -1.84 -10.34 -10.74
C HIS A 24 -2.26 -11.64 -11.45
N PHE A 25 -2.83 -11.49 -12.64
CA PHE A 25 -3.26 -12.61 -13.49
C PHE A 25 -2.06 -13.46 -13.92
N LEU A 26 -0.89 -12.84 -14.04
CA LEU A 26 0.38 -13.48 -14.34
C LEU A 26 1.19 -13.73 -13.06
N PRO A 27 2.09 -14.73 -13.05
CA PRO A 27 2.97 -14.97 -11.91
C PRO A 27 3.84 -13.77 -11.55
N VAL A 28 4.11 -13.60 -10.26
CA VAL A 28 5.07 -12.65 -9.71
C VAL A 28 6.37 -13.36 -9.37
N LYS A 29 7.47 -12.60 -9.43
CA LYS A 29 8.76 -13.04 -8.93
C LYS A 29 8.94 -12.60 -7.49
N ASP A 30 9.39 -13.52 -6.66
CA ASP A 30 9.59 -13.32 -5.23
C ASP A 30 10.93 -13.93 -4.80
N GLU A 31 11.45 -13.54 -3.65
CA GLU A 31 12.69 -14.09 -3.10
C GLU A 31 12.42 -14.92 -1.84
N GLN A 32 12.64 -16.24 -1.93
CA GLN A 32 12.53 -17.16 -0.79
C GLN A 32 13.91 -17.76 -0.49
N ASP A 33 14.37 -17.60 0.75
CA ASP A 33 15.67 -18.10 1.23
C ASP A 33 16.86 -17.67 0.35
N GLY A 34 16.81 -16.47 -0.23
CA GLY A 34 17.84 -15.94 -1.12
C GLY A 34 17.76 -16.43 -2.57
N VAL A 35 16.69 -17.15 -2.94
CA VAL A 35 16.45 -17.69 -4.28
C VAL A 35 15.21 -17.05 -4.88
N LEU A 36 15.33 -16.59 -6.12
CA LEU A 36 14.20 -16.07 -6.86
C LEU A 36 13.26 -17.21 -7.28
N VAL A 37 11.98 -17.09 -6.94
CA VAL A 37 10.92 -18.04 -7.26
C VAL A 37 9.78 -17.35 -7.99
N GLU A 38 9.00 -18.09 -8.77
CA GLU A 38 7.77 -17.59 -9.37
C GLU A 38 6.54 -18.12 -8.63
N LEU A 39 5.69 -17.20 -8.18
CA LEU A 39 4.47 -17.48 -7.43
C LEU A 39 3.24 -16.85 -8.10
N GLY A 40 2.06 -17.34 -7.75
CA GLY A 40 0.80 -16.84 -8.26
C GLY A 40 0.56 -17.20 -9.73
N GLY A 41 -0.20 -16.34 -10.42
CA GLY A 41 -0.75 -16.62 -11.74
C GLY A 41 -2.12 -17.29 -11.63
N TYR A 42 -3.13 -16.64 -12.22
CA TYR A 42 -4.52 -17.05 -12.06
C TYR A 42 -4.82 -18.41 -12.70
N ASP A 43 -4.08 -18.80 -13.73
CA ASP A 43 -4.23 -20.11 -14.36
C ASP A 43 -3.74 -21.25 -13.45
N ARG A 44 -2.62 -21.05 -12.74
CA ARG A 44 -2.12 -21.97 -11.71
C ARG A 44 -3.04 -22.00 -10.50
N LEU A 45 -3.49 -20.83 -10.05
CA LEU A 45 -4.46 -20.68 -8.96
C LEU A 45 -5.77 -21.41 -9.29
N GLN A 46 -6.27 -21.31 -10.52
CA GLN A 46 -7.46 -22.04 -10.96
C GLN A 46 -7.27 -23.55 -10.86
N SER A 47 -6.12 -24.09 -11.26
CA SER A 47 -5.83 -25.52 -11.11
C SER A 47 -5.85 -25.98 -9.65
N ALA A 48 -5.33 -25.16 -8.72
CA ALA A 48 -5.42 -25.43 -7.29
C ALA A 48 -6.87 -25.39 -6.78
N ILE A 49 -7.63 -24.36 -7.16
CA ILE A 49 -9.06 -24.22 -6.82
C ILE A 49 -9.86 -25.44 -7.29
N LEU A 50 -9.67 -25.87 -8.54
CA LEU A 50 -10.39 -27.02 -9.10
C LEU A 50 -10.02 -28.32 -8.37
N THR A 51 -8.75 -28.48 -7.98
CA THR A 51 -8.29 -29.62 -7.19
C THR A 51 -8.95 -29.65 -5.83
N GLU A 52 -8.98 -28.53 -5.11
CA GLU A 52 -9.63 -28.44 -3.80
C GLU A 52 -11.15 -28.61 -3.90
N LYS A 53 -11.82 -28.00 -4.89
CA LYS A 53 -13.27 -28.18 -5.10
C LYS A 53 -13.62 -29.64 -5.43
N LYS A 54 -12.75 -30.36 -6.14
CA LYS A 54 -12.92 -31.80 -6.41
C LYS A 54 -12.78 -32.64 -5.14
N ASN A 55 -11.84 -32.30 -4.28
CA ASN A 55 -11.57 -33.04 -3.04
C ASN A 55 -12.56 -32.70 -1.92
N ASN A 56 -13.18 -31.52 -1.95
CA ASN A 56 -14.07 -31.02 -0.91
C ASN A 56 -15.41 -30.56 -1.54
N THR A 57 -16.30 -31.51 -1.80
CA THR A 57 -17.61 -31.22 -2.41
C THR A 57 -18.38 -30.15 -1.62
N GLY A 58 -18.79 -29.10 -2.33
CA GLY A 58 -19.53 -27.98 -1.73
C GLY A 58 -18.65 -26.92 -1.06
N ALA A 59 -17.33 -26.94 -1.29
CA ALA A 59 -16.44 -25.87 -0.87
C ALA A 59 -16.93 -24.50 -1.37
N LEU A 60 -16.84 -23.49 -0.51
CA LEU A 60 -17.06 -22.09 -0.86
C LEU A 60 -15.75 -21.46 -1.30
N LEU A 61 -15.77 -20.67 -2.37
CA LEU A 61 -14.63 -19.86 -2.80
C LEU A 61 -14.93 -18.37 -2.60
N LEU A 62 -14.12 -17.70 -1.79
CA LEU A 62 -14.36 -16.33 -1.33
C LEU A 62 -13.14 -15.44 -1.62
N ASP A 63 -13.37 -14.14 -1.82
CA ASP A 63 -12.30 -13.15 -1.92
C ASP A 63 -12.59 -11.94 -1.01
N ALA A 64 -11.58 -11.47 -0.26
CA ALA A 64 -11.75 -10.38 0.69
C ALA A 64 -11.37 -8.97 0.17
N GLY A 65 -11.37 -8.75 -1.15
CA GLY A 65 -11.25 -7.43 -1.78
C GLY A 65 -9.82 -7.11 -2.25
N ASP A 66 -9.66 -5.95 -2.88
CA ASP A 66 -8.45 -5.54 -3.62
C ASP A 66 -8.03 -6.58 -4.67
N PHE A 67 -9.00 -7.03 -5.44
CA PHE A 67 -8.73 -7.87 -6.59
C PHE A 67 -8.28 -7.06 -7.81
N SER A 68 -8.43 -5.73 -7.78
CA SER A 68 -8.04 -4.79 -8.82
C SER A 68 -6.79 -3.97 -8.45
N MET A 69 -6.22 -3.32 -9.47
CA MET A 69 -5.03 -2.46 -9.41
C MET A 69 -3.74 -3.23 -9.13
N GLY A 70 -2.66 -2.92 -9.86
CA GLY A 70 -1.33 -3.49 -9.62
C GLY A 70 -0.51 -3.69 -10.87
N THR A 71 -1.13 -4.16 -11.95
CA THR A 71 -0.52 -4.53 -13.23
C THR A 71 -1.26 -3.87 -14.40
N PRO A 72 -0.84 -4.04 -15.67
CA PRO A 72 -1.53 -3.41 -16.79
C PRO A 72 -2.99 -3.80 -16.97
N PHE A 73 -3.48 -4.89 -16.35
CA PHE A 73 -4.89 -5.26 -16.48
C PHE A 73 -5.83 -4.19 -15.90
N GLN A 74 -5.40 -3.44 -14.87
CA GLN A 74 -6.16 -2.31 -14.35
C GLN A 74 -6.51 -1.25 -15.40
N THR A 75 -5.73 -1.13 -16.49
CA THR A 75 -5.91 -0.04 -17.46
C THR A 75 -7.18 -0.20 -18.29
N ILE A 76 -7.81 -1.37 -18.20
CA ILE A 76 -9.11 -1.67 -18.80
C ILE A 76 -10.19 -1.93 -17.74
N PHE A 77 -9.92 -1.64 -16.46
CA PHE A 77 -10.84 -1.84 -15.34
C PHE A 77 -12.21 -1.20 -15.60
N GLU A 78 -12.23 0.10 -15.92
CA GLU A 78 -13.46 0.86 -16.15
C GLU A 78 -14.21 0.32 -17.38
N SER A 79 -13.48 -0.03 -18.45
CA SER A 79 -14.09 -0.32 -19.76
C SER A 79 -14.48 -1.79 -19.99
N ASP A 80 -13.79 -2.74 -19.35
CA ASP A 80 -13.97 -4.19 -19.57
C ASP A 80 -14.16 -4.99 -18.28
N SER A 81 -13.82 -4.42 -17.11
CA SER A 81 -13.85 -5.08 -15.80
C SER A 81 -13.22 -6.49 -15.83
N PRO A 82 -11.96 -6.64 -16.26
CA PRO A 82 -11.35 -7.96 -16.42
C PRO A 82 -11.34 -8.76 -15.11
N GLU A 83 -11.18 -8.12 -13.96
CA GLU A 83 -11.03 -8.78 -12.66
C GLU A 83 -12.32 -9.47 -12.20
N LEU A 84 -13.45 -8.76 -12.13
CA LEU A 84 -14.73 -9.37 -11.73
C LEU A 84 -15.16 -10.48 -12.70
N ARG A 85 -14.89 -10.30 -14.00
CA ARG A 85 -15.19 -11.31 -15.03
C ARG A 85 -14.28 -12.53 -14.89
N MET A 86 -13.01 -12.33 -14.56
CA MET A 86 -12.06 -13.40 -14.29
C MET A 86 -12.46 -14.20 -13.03
N LEU A 87 -12.75 -13.51 -11.92
CA LEU A 87 -13.23 -14.15 -10.68
C LEU A 87 -14.54 -14.93 -10.90
N GLY A 88 -15.44 -14.39 -11.72
CA GLY A 88 -16.64 -15.10 -12.14
C GLY A 88 -16.35 -16.39 -12.91
N LYS A 89 -15.43 -16.34 -13.87
CA LYS A 89 -14.96 -17.50 -14.65
C LYS A 89 -14.21 -18.54 -13.82
N MET A 90 -13.52 -18.12 -12.77
CA MET A 90 -12.87 -19.00 -11.78
C MET A 90 -13.88 -19.62 -10.78
N GLY A 91 -15.09 -19.07 -10.73
CA GLY A 91 -16.20 -19.55 -9.91
C GLY A 91 -16.11 -19.12 -8.45
N TYR A 92 -15.71 -17.87 -8.19
CA TYR A 92 -15.84 -17.25 -6.87
C TYR A 92 -17.32 -17.11 -6.50
N ASP A 93 -17.70 -17.54 -5.28
CA ASP A 93 -19.08 -17.49 -4.80
C ASP A 93 -19.48 -16.09 -4.32
N VAL A 94 -18.58 -15.43 -3.58
CA VAL A 94 -18.76 -14.11 -2.97
C VAL A 94 -17.43 -13.38 -2.86
N VAL A 95 -17.42 -12.09 -3.18
CA VAL A 95 -16.29 -11.18 -2.96
C VAL A 95 -16.76 -9.94 -2.19
N THR A 96 -15.84 -9.23 -1.53
CA THR A 96 -16.08 -7.85 -1.05
C THR A 96 -15.28 -6.86 -1.90
N LEU A 97 -15.48 -5.56 -1.64
CA LEU A 97 -14.67 -4.48 -2.23
C LEU A 97 -13.66 -4.00 -1.19
N GLY A 98 -12.41 -3.88 -1.60
CA GLY A 98 -11.34 -3.21 -0.88
C GLY A 98 -11.16 -1.76 -1.33
N ASN A 99 -10.11 -1.08 -0.85
CA ASN A 99 -9.89 0.32 -1.18
C ASN A 99 -9.49 0.55 -2.64
N HIS A 100 -8.74 -0.38 -3.24
CA HIS A 100 -8.24 -0.24 -4.60
C HIS A 100 -9.33 -0.34 -5.66
N GLU A 101 -10.48 -0.95 -5.35
CA GLU A 101 -11.67 -0.87 -6.21
C GLU A 101 -12.19 0.56 -6.39
N TYR A 102 -11.76 1.53 -5.56
CA TYR A 102 -12.12 2.95 -5.65
C TYR A 102 -10.99 3.86 -6.18
N ASP A 103 -9.89 3.31 -6.69
CA ASP A 103 -8.74 4.12 -7.15
C ASP A 103 -9.09 5.04 -8.32
N TYR A 104 -9.96 4.59 -9.22
CA TYR A 104 -10.57 5.41 -10.29
C TYR A 104 -11.83 6.15 -9.84
N GLN A 105 -11.93 6.39 -8.53
CA GLN A 105 -13.00 7.15 -7.89
C GLN A 105 -14.39 6.52 -8.09
N ALA A 106 -15.45 7.23 -7.68
CA ALA A 106 -16.82 6.74 -7.85
C ALA A 106 -17.22 6.43 -9.31
N PRO A 107 -16.81 7.23 -10.33
CA PRO A 107 -17.10 6.91 -11.72
C PRO A 107 -16.48 5.60 -12.20
N GLY A 108 -15.19 5.37 -11.93
CA GLY A 108 -14.50 4.20 -12.45
C GLY A 108 -15.02 2.88 -11.89
N LEU A 109 -15.34 2.84 -10.59
CA LEU A 109 -16.03 1.67 -10.02
C LEU A 109 -17.43 1.49 -10.59
N ALA A 110 -18.17 2.59 -10.84
CA ALA A 110 -19.48 2.50 -11.46
C ALA A 110 -19.42 1.90 -12.87
N GLU A 111 -18.45 2.34 -13.67
CA GLU A 111 -18.22 1.86 -15.04
C GLU A 111 -17.78 0.40 -15.05
N SER A 112 -16.84 0.01 -14.18
CA SER A 112 -16.40 -1.38 -14.03
C SER A 112 -17.55 -2.33 -13.67
N LEU A 113 -18.37 -1.98 -12.67
CA LEU A 113 -19.55 -2.76 -12.31
C LEU A 113 -20.55 -2.89 -13.48
N GLN A 114 -20.75 -1.82 -14.24
CA GLN A 114 -21.62 -1.84 -15.43
C GLN A 114 -21.02 -2.70 -16.55
N ALA A 115 -19.72 -2.58 -16.84
CA ALA A 115 -19.02 -3.37 -17.84
C ALA A 115 -19.07 -4.87 -17.51
N ALA A 116 -18.86 -5.23 -16.23
CA ALA A 116 -19.02 -6.59 -15.75
C ALA A 116 -20.42 -7.12 -16.06
N ARG A 117 -21.48 -6.38 -15.71
CA ARG A 117 -22.87 -6.79 -15.96
C ARG A 117 -23.21 -6.89 -17.44
N GLN A 118 -22.73 -5.96 -18.25
CA GLN A 118 -22.96 -5.92 -19.69
C GLN A 118 -22.22 -7.03 -20.44
N SER A 119 -21.13 -7.57 -19.87
CA SER A 119 -20.38 -8.67 -20.46
C SER A 119 -21.20 -9.95 -20.64
N GLY A 120 -22.24 -10.15 -19.81
CA GLY A 120 -23.04 -11.37 -19.79
C GLY A 120 -22.33 -12.59 -19.20
N ASP A 121 -21.12 -12.41 -18.65
CA ASP A 121 -20.37 -13.47 -17.98
C ASP A 121 -21.05 -13.88 -16.65
N GLU A 122 -20.76 -15.07 -16.16
CA GLU A 122 -21.00 -15.40 -14.76
C GLU A 122 -20.11 -14.48 -13.89
N LEU A 123 -20.67 -13.94 -12.82
CA LEU A 123 -20.02 -12.97 -11.95
C LEU A 123 -20.17 -13.39 -10.48
N PRO A 124 -19.18 -13.11 -9.62
CA PRO A 124 -19.33 -13.35 -8.19
C PRO A 124 -20.43 -12.44 -7.60
N ARG A 125 -20.99 -12.84 -6.46
CA ARG A 125 -21.81 -11.91 -5.67
C ARG A 125 -20.90 -10.95 -4.92
N ILE A 126 -21.25 -9.68 -4.86
CA ILE A 126 -20.50 -8.68 -4.10
C ILE A 126 -21.24 -8.36 -2.80
N VAL A 127 -20.53 -8.45 -1.68
CA VAL A 127 -21.00 -7.96 -0.38
C VAL A 127 -20.19 -6.76 0.10
N GLN A 128 -20.84 -5.69 0.52
CA GLN A 128 -20.18 -4.52 1.10
C GLN A 128 -21.18 -3.78 2.00
N SER A 129 -21.02 -3.90 3.32
CA SER A 129 -22.06 -3.57 4.30
C SER A 129 -21.93 -2.20 4.94
N ASN A 130 -20.75 -1.57 4.87
CA ASN A 130 -20.47 -0.35 5.61
C ASN A 130 -20.31 0.91 4.76
N VAL A 131 -20.67 0.87 3.48
CA VAL A 131 -20.67 2.03 2.57
C VAL A 131 -21.88 2.95 2.79
N ILE A 132 -21.64 4.26 2.79
CA ILE A 132 -22.63 5.33 2.76
C ILE A 132 -22.37 6.20 1.54
N PHE A 133 -23.45 6.57 0.85
CA PHE A 133 -23.46 7.57 -0.21
C PHE A 133 -23.85 8.93 0.39
N PRO A 134 -22.89 9.82 0.70
CA PRO A 134 -23.18 11.10 1.32
C PRO A 134 -23.99 12.00 0.38
N THR A 135 -24.90 12.78 0.95
CA THR A 135 -25.71 13.75 0.22
C THR A 135 -25.34 15.19 0.61
N ASP A 136 -25.65 16.13 -0.29
CA ASP A 136 -25.58 17.55 0.01
C ASP A 136 -26.65 17.99 1.04
N GLN A 137 -26.67 19.28 1.38
CA GLN A 137 -27.65 19.84 2.33
C GLN A 137 -29.11 19.70 1.88
N ASN A 138 -29.35 19.43 0.60
CA ASN A 138 -30.66 19.24 0.00
C ASN A 138 -30.98 17.74 -0.23
N ALA A 139 -30.22 16.84 0.39
CA ALA A 139 -30.34 15.39 0.25
C ALA A 139 -30.08 14.85 -1.18
N ASN A 140 -29.33 15.57 -2.01
CA ASN A 140 -28.94 15.11 -3.34
C ASN A 140 -27.57 14.44 -3.33
N LEU A 141 -27.44 13.35 -4.10
CA LEU A 141 -26.14 12.76 -4.45
C LEU A 141 -25.45 13.57 -5.55
N THR A 142 -24.11 13.61 -5.53
CA THR A 142 -23.32 14.04 -6.68
C THR A 142 -23.64 13.17 -7.90
N PRO A 143 -23.41 13.64 -9.14
CA PRO A 143 -23.57 12.82 -10.34
C PRO A 143 -22.78 11.51 -10.26
N SER A 144 -21.53 11.56 -9.80
CA SER A 144 -20.66 10.39 -9.61
C SER A 144 -21.25 9.40 -8.61
N LEU A 145 -21.63 9.84 -7.41
CA LEU A 145 -22.24 8.97 -6.39
C LEU A 145 -23.59 8.40 -6.82
N ARG A 146 -24.36 9.13 -7.63
CA ARG A 146 -25.59 8.63 -8.23
C ARG A 146 -25.30 7.50 -9.21
N SER A 147 -24.30 7.67 -10.07
CA SER A 147 -23.86 6.63 -11.02
C SER A 147 -23.40 5.38 -10.28
N LEU A 148 -22.53 5.55 -9.26
CA LEU A 148 -22.04 4.45 -8.45
C LEU A 148 -23.16 3.73 -7.71
N LYS A 149 -24.07 4.46 -7.08
CA LYS A 149 -25.21 3.86 -6.39
C LYS A 149 -26.09 3.04 -7.36
N GLN A 150 -26.34 3.58 -8.56
CA GLN A 150 -27.10 2.86 -9.58
C GLN A 150 -26.37 1.59 -10.03
N ALA A 151 -25.05 1.67 -10.25
CA ALA A 151 -24.22 0.51 -10.60
C ALA A 151 -24.22 -0.57 -9.50
N TYR A 152 -24.19 -0.16 -8.22
CA TYR A 152 -24.36 -1.07 -7.08
C TYR A 152 -25.71 -1.81 -7.14
N ASP A 153 -26.79 -1.07 -7.37
CA ASP A 153 -28.14 -1.62 -7.45
C ASP A 153 -28.29 -2.58 -8.66
N ASP A 154 -27.76 -2.21 -9.83
CA ASP A 154 -27.83 -2.99 -11.08
C ASP A 154 -26.93 -4.24 -11.08
N TYR A 155 -25.77 -4.16 -10.42
CA TYR A 155 -24.93 -5.31 -10.17
C TYR A 155 -25.57 -6.25 -9.13
N GLY A 156 -26.23 -5.67 -8.13
CA GLY A 156 -26.79 -6.39 -7.00
C GLY A 156 -25.82 -6.51 -5.83
N VAL A 157 -24.99 -5.49 -5.58
CA VAL A 157 -24.18 -5.38 -4.36
C VAL A 157 -25.11 -5.36 -3.14
N LYS A 158 -24.78 -6.14 -2.10
CA LYS A 158 -25.61 -6.25 -0.88
C LYS A 158 -24.76 -6.07 0.38
N ASP A 159 -25.37 -5.70 1.49
CA ASP A 159 -24.69 -5.76 2.79
C ASP A 159 -24.21 -7.19 3.12
N TYR A 160 -25.05 -8.17 2.81
CA TYR A 160 -24.80 -9.59 3.07
C TYR A 160 -25.52 -10.48 2.07
N VAL A 161 -25.11 -11.73 2.00
CA VAL A 161 -25.80 -12.81 1.29
C VAL A 161 -25.93 -14.04 2.19
N VAL A 162 -26.90 -14.90 1.87
CA VAL A 162 -27.08 -16.19 2.53
C VAL A 162 -26.95 -17.31 1.51
N ILE A 163 -26.10 -18.29 1.79
CA ILE A 163 -25.83 -19.43 0.90
C ILE A 163 -26.19 -20.73 1.62
N GLN A 164 -26.85 -21.65 0.92
CA GLN A 164 -27.01 -23.02 1.37
C GLN A 164 -25.94 -23.91 0.74
N ARG A 165 -25.09 -24.53 1.57
CA ARG A 165 -24.09 -25.54 1.16
C ARG A 165 -24.04 -26.65 2.19
N ASN A 166 -24.00 -27.92 1.76
CA ASN A 166 -23.87 -29.08 2.66
C ASN A 166 -24.85 -29.08 3.85
N GLY A 167 -26.08 -28.58 3.65
CA GLY A 167 -27.09 -28.46 4.71
C GLY A 167 -26.82 -27.36 5.74
N ILE A 168 -25.83 -26.49 5.52
CA ILE A 168 -25.46 -25.34 6.34
C ILE A 168 -26.00 -24.06 5.70
N LYS A 169 -26.67 -23.22 6.50
CA LYS A 169 -27.07 -21.87 6.09
C LYS A 169 -25.96 -20.88 6.46
N ILE A 170 -25.24 -20.38 5.46
CA ILE A 170 -24.02 -19.58 5.65
C ILE A 170 -24.35 -18.12 5.34
N GLY A 171 -24.27 -17.25 6.34
CA GLY A 171 -24.36 -15.80 6.17
C GLY A 171 -22.99 -15.21 5.88
N ILE A 172 -22.85 -14.44 4.82
CA ILE A 172 -21.58 -13.83 4.41
C ILE A 172 -21.81 -12.33 4.24
N PHE A 173 -20.97 -11.51 4.85
CA PHE A 173 -21.00 -10.05 4.71
C PHE A 173 -19.59 -9.50 4.52
N GLY A 174 -19.49 -8.33 3.90
CA GLY A 174 -18.23 -7.65 3.64
C GLY A 174 -18.15 -6.32 4.36
N LEU A 175 -16.96 -5.88 4.76
CA LEU A 175 -16.75 -4.53 5.30
C LEU A 175 -15.37 -3.98 4.95
N MET A 176 -15.26 -2.65 4.96
CA MET A 176 -14.02 -1.89 4.87
C MET A 176 -13.53 -1.44 6.26
N GLY A 177 -12.25 -1.63 6.56
CA GLY A 177 -11.61 -1.14 7.79
C GLY A 177 -11.37 0.37 7.79
N VAL A 178 -10.92 0.90 8.93
CA VAL A 178 -10.63 2.34 9.07
C VAL A 178 -9.36 2.72 8.32
N ASP A 179 -8.29 1.92 8.44
CA ASP A 179 -7.04 2.18 7.72
C ASP A 179 -7.25 2.07 6.21
N ALA A 180 -7.86 0.99 5.73
CA ALA A 180 -8.20 0.78 4.32
C ALA A 180 -9.04 1.93 3.74
N ALA A 181 -10.09 2.36 4.44
CA ALA A 181 -10.89 3.51 4.04
C ALA A 181 -10.07 4.80 3.91
N SER A 182 -9.00 4.96 4.71
CA SER A 182 -8.11 6.12 4.62
C SER A 182 -7.22 6.12 3.37
N LYS A 183 -7.03 4.96 2.73
CA LYS A 183 -6.27 4.80 1.47
C LYS A 183 -7.10 5.13 0.22
N ALA A 184 -8.42 5.25 0.34
CA ALA A 184 -9.32 5.67 -0.74
C ALA A 184 -9.96 7.06 -0.51
N PRO A 185 -9.18 8.14 -0.26
CA PRO A 185 -9.72 9.45 0.10
C PRO A 185 -10.53 10.11 -1.03
N MET A 186 -10.31 9.69 -2.28
CA MET A 186 -10.97 10.20 -3.49
C MET A 186 -12.21 9.39 -3.90
N SER A 187 -12.63 8.41 -3.09
CA SER A 187 -13.75 7.51 -3.42
C SER A 187 -15.14 8.18 -3.43
N GLU A 188 -15.26 9.41 -2.92
CA GLU A 188 -16.51 10.16 -2.64
C GLU A 188 -17.47 9.50 -1.62
N VAL A 189 -17.38 8.18 -1.41
CA VAL A 189 -18.18 7.45 -0.42
C VAL A 189 -17.64 7.66 0.99
N LYS A 190 -18.43 7.24 1.99
CA LYS A 190 -17.99 7.17 3.39
C LYS A 190 -18.19 5.76 3.91
N PHE A 191 -17.38 5.39 4.89
CA PHE A 191 -17.51 4.11 5.57
C PHE A 191 -18.01 4.31 7.01
N THR A 192 -19.01 3.53 7.42
CA THR A 192 -19.46 3.49 8.82
C THR A 192 -18.45 2.77 9.70
N VAL A 193 -18.50 3.03 11.01
CA VAL A 193 -17.64 2.37 12.00
C VAL A 193 -17.76 0.85 11.86
N PRO A 194 -16.66 0.12 11.55
CA PRO A 194 -16.72 -1.31 11.20
C PRO A 194 -17.42 -2.18 12.24
N ILE A 195 -17.08 -1.99 13.52
CA ILE A 195 -17.63 -2.78 14.63
C ILE A 195 -19.15 -2.56 14.77
N GLU A 196 -19.62 -1.31 14.69
CA GLU A 196 -21.05 -1.00 14.77
C GLU A 196 -21.82 -1.60 13.60
N ASN A 197 -21.23 -1.55 12.40
CA ASN A 197 -21.82 -2.15 11.22
C ASN A 197 -21.90 -3.67 11.32
N ALA A 198 -20.80 -4.34 11.72
CA ALA A 198 -20.77 -5.77 11.90
C ALA A 198 -21.82 -6.25 12.93
N LEU A 199 -21.95 -5.57 14.07
CA LEU A 199 -22.99 -5.88 15.07
C LEU A 199 -24.41 -5.81 14.47
N ARG A 200 -24.68 -4.83 13.61
CA ARG A 200 -25.97 -4.69 12.90
C ARG A 200 -26.21 -5.86 11.95
N VAL A 201 -25.24 -6.20 11.11
CA VAL A 201 -25.38 -7.26 10.10
C VAL A 201 -25.48 -8.64 10.74
N VAL A 202 -24.61 -8.95 11.71
CA VAL A 202 -24.63 -10.19 12.50
C VAL A 202 -25.97 -10.38 13.19
N LYS A 203 -26.56 -9.31 13.75
CA LYS A 203 -27.89 -9.37 14.34
C LYS A 203 -28.94 -9.80 13.31
N ILE A 204 -28.89 -9.28 12.08
CA ILE A 204 -29.81 -9.68 11.00
C ILE A 204 -29.60 -11.15 10.64
N LEU A 205 -28.35 -11.56 10.40
CA LEU A 205 -27.99 -12.94 10.04
C LEU A 205 -28.44 -13.96 11.09
N LYS A 206 -28.28 -13.66 12.38
CA LYS A 206 -28.71 -14.57 13.47
C LYS A 206 -30.21 -14.54 13.70
N GLN A 207 -30.82 -13.35 13.76
CA GLN A 207 -32.19 -13.21 14.24
C GLN A 207 -33.21 -13.39 13.14
N GLN A 208 -32.93 -12.91 11.93
CA GLN A 208 -33.86 -12.93 10.81
C GLN A 208 -33.54 -14.11 9.88
N GLU A 209 -32.30 -14.20 9.41
CA GLU A 209 -31.91 -15.24 8.44
C GLU A 209 -31.75 -16.61 9.09
N LYS A 210 -31.45 -16.66 10.39
CA LYS A 210 -31.13 -17.90 11.13
C LYS A 210 -29.92 -18.62 10.52
N ALA A 211 -28.85 -17.88 10.23
CA ALA A 211 -27.59 -18.45 9.75
C ALA A 211 -27.00 -19.42 10.80
N ASP A 212 -26.47 -20.54 10.32
CA ASP A 212 -25.72 -21.53 11.10
C ASP A 212 -24.24 -21.14 11.24
N LEU A 213 -23.69 -20.46 10.23
CA LEU A 213 -22.30 -20.01 10.12
C LEU A 213 -22.28 -18.56 9.61
N ILE A 214 -21.46 -17.70 10.22
CA ILE A 214 -21.28 -16.31 9.81
C ILE A 214 -19.82 -16.08 9.42
N ILE A 215 -19.62 -15.66 8.17
CA ILE A 215 -18.32 -15.32 7.60
C ILE A 215 -18.27 -13.81 7.32
N CYS A 216 -17.21 -13.15 7.77
CA CYS A 216 -16.89 -11.77 7.40
C CYS A 216 -15.76 -11.78 6.36
N LEU A 217 -15.99 -11.16 5.21
CA LEU A 217 -14.95 -10.79 4.26
C LEU A 217 -14.47 -9.39 4.69
N SER A 218 -13.38 -9.33 5.45
CA SER A 218 -12.92 -8.09 6.06
C SER A 218 -11.75 -7.52 5.29
N HIS A 219 -11.95 -6.34 4.75
CA HIS A 219 -10.90 -5.55 4.15
C HIS A 219 -10.39 -4.51 5.16
N SER A 220 -9.82 -5.02 6.27
CA SER A 220 -9.36 -4.21 7.42
C SER A 220 -7.95 -4.56 7.88
N GLY A 221 -7.65 -5.86 7.98
CA GLY A 221 -6.30 -6.36 8.17
C GLY A 221 -5.89 -6.69 9.60
N THR A 222 -4.70 -7.27 9.69
CA THR A 222 -4.07 -7.74 10.92
C THR A 222 -2.71 -7.10 11.13
N GLU A 223 -2.32 -6.95 12.39
CA GLU A 223 -1.07 -6.30 12.80
C GLU A 223 -0.34 -7.14 13.85
N VAL A 224 0.99 -7.05 13.88
CA VAL A 224 1.81 -7.70 14.92
C VAL A 224 1.42 -7.18 16.32
N ASP A 225 1.16 -5.88 16.43
CA ASP A 225 0.56 -5.30 17.63
C ASP A 225 -0.96 -5.54 17.62
N GLN A 226 -1.39 -6.54 18.38
CA GLN A 226 -2.81 -6.92 18.51
C GLN A 226 -3.72 -5.76 18.93
N ALA A 227 -3.19 -4.70 19.56
CA ALA A 227 -3.96 -3.51 19.93
C ALA A 227 -4.28 -2.61 18.73
N LYS A 228 -3.60 -2.80 17.59
CA LYS A 228 -3.81 -2.10 16.32
C LYS A 228 -4.44 -2.99 15.24
N SER A 229 -4.41 -4.31 15.43
CA SER A 229 -4.99 -5.32 14.54
C SER A 229 -6.52 -5.18 14.46
N GLU A 230 -7.05 -4.54 13.40
CA GLU A 230 -8.47 -4.22 13.26
C GLU A 230 -9.35 -5.48 13.29
N ASP A 231 -8.92 -6.57 12.63
CA ASP A 231 -9.70 -7.80 12.55
C ASP A 231 -9.72 -8.60 13.86
N GLU A 232 -8.62 -8.59 14.62
CA GLU A 232 -8.65 -9.16 15.97
C GLU A 232 -9.52 -8.34 16.94
N ILE A 233 -9.52 -7.00 16.81
CA ILE A 233 -10.42 -6.13 17.57
C ILE A 233 -11.88 -6.44 17.21
N LEU A 234 -12.18 -6.57 15.91
CA LEU A 234 -13.51 -6.94 15.42
C LEU A 234 -13.97 -8.27 16.02
N ALA A 235 -13.15 -9.33 15.93
CA ALA A 235 -13.47 -10.64 16.49
C ALA A 235 -13.71 -10.60 18.01
N ARG A 236 -12.93 -9.81 18.77
CA ARG A 236 -13.16 -9.62 20.22
C ARG A 236 -14.49 -8.90 20.53
N LYS A 237 -14.91 -7.98 19.67
CA LYS A 237 -16.11 -7.14 19.88
C LYS A 237 -17.38 -7.75 19.31
N VAL A 238 -17.26 -8.67 18.36
CA VAL A 238 -18.36 -9.34 17.68
C VAL A 238 -18.10 -10.87 17.66
N PRO A 239 -18.11 -11.53 18.82
CA PRO A 239 -17.73 -12.95 18.96
C PRO A 239 -18.70 -13.92 18.26
N GLU A 240 -19.81 -13.42 17.72
CA GLU A 240 -20.75 -14.16 16.89
C GLU A 240 -20.28 -14.39 15.44
N ILE A 241 -19.18 -13.76 15.01
CA ILE A 241 -18.54 -14.06 13.72
C ILE A 241 -17.72 -15.34 13.90
N ASP A 242 -17.95 -16.34 13.05
CA ASP A 242 -17.25 -17.62 13.14
C ASP A 242 -15.92 -17.60 12.38
N VAL A 243 -15.90 -16.94 11.21
CA VAL A 243 -14.72 -16.84 10.35
C VAL A 243 -14.56 -15.40 9.84
N ILE A 244 -13.34 -14.88 9.91
CA ILE A 244 -12.91 -13.65 9.24
C ILE A 244 -11.87 -14.02 8.19
N ILE A 245 -12.11 -13.63 6.94
CA ILE A 245 -11.08 -13.60 5.92
C ILE A 245 -10.51 -12.17 5.92
N SER A 246 -9.27 -12.02 6.37
CA SER A 246 -8.58 -10.74 6.57
C SER A 246 -7.76 -10.38 5.33
N ALA A 247 -7.93 -9.15 4.84
CA ALA A 247 -7.22 -8.56 3.68
C ALA A 247 -6.55 -7.23 4.04
N HIS A 248 -6.20 -6.38 3.07
CA HIS A 248 -5.63 -5.02 3.20
C HIS A 248 -4.17 -4.96 3.65
N THR A 249 -3.79 -5.71 4.69
CA THR A 249 -2.42 -5.67 5.24
C THR A 249 -1.47 -6.66 4.56
N HIS A 250 -1.92 -7.38 3.53
CA HIS A 250 -1.17 -8.38 2.77
C HIS A 250 -0.53 -9.45 3.67
N THR A 251 -1.11 -9.68 4.86
CA THR A 251 -0.47 -10.50 5.88
C THR A 251 -0.49 -11.96 5.45
N LYS A 252 0.67 -12.60 5.48
CA LYS A 252 0.74 -14.06 5.39
C LYS A 252 0.52 -14.67 6.77
N LEU A 253 -0.54 -15.46 6.92
CA LEU A 253 -0.78 -16.25 8.14
C LEU A 253 -0.59 -17.74 7.84
N PRO A 254 0.61 -18.33 8.09
CA PRO A 254 0.82 -19.77 7.95
C PRO A 254 -0.07 -20.61 8.88
N GLU A 255 -0.44 -20.04 10.03
CA GLU A 255 -1.41 -20.58 10.98
C GLU A 255 -2.49 -19.52 11.21
N PRO A 256 -3.76 -19.89 11.47
CA PRO A 256 -4.82 -18.92 11.66
C PRO A 256 -4.70 -18.25 13.03
N ILE A 257 -5.14 -17.00 13.13
CA ILE A 257 -5.31 -16.35 14.44
C ILE A 257 -6.65 -16.78 15.03
N MET A 258 -6.62 -17.29 16.26
CA MET A 258 -7.82 -17.71 16.99
C MET A 258 -8.18 -16.65 18.05
N VAL A 259 -9.33 -15.99 17.88
CA VAL A 259 -9.87 -15.03 18.85
C VAL A 259 -11.15 -15.59 19.44
N GLY A 260 -11.06 -16.19 20.63
CA GLY A 260 -12.15 -16.99 21.16
C GLY A 260 -12.45 -18.16 20.22
N ASN A 261 -13.67 -18.18 19.65
CA ASN A 261 -14.08 -19.18 18.66
C ASN A 261 -13.97 -18.68 17.21
N THR A 262 -13.63 -17.40 17.00
CA THR A 262 -13.48 -16.83 15.66
C THR A 262 -12.13 -17.24 15.06
N ILE A 263 -12.17 -17.76 13.83
CA ILE A 263 -10.99 -18.13 13.02
C ILE A 263 -10.68 -16.97 12.09
N ILE A 264 -9.46 -16.43 12.13
CA ILE A 264 -8.99 -15.40 11.20
C ILE A 264 -7.94 -16.00 10.28
N GLY A 265 -8.18 -15.94 8.96
CA GLY A 265 -7.27 -16.41 7.92
C GLY A 265 -6.84 -15.29 6.98
N SER A 266 -5.60 -15.36 6.49
CA SER A 266 -5.02 -14.42 5.53
C SER A 266 -3.95 -15.14 4.71
N ALA A 267 -3.99 -14.99 3.39
CA ALA A 267 -3.28 -15.77 2.39
C ALA A 267 -2.24 -14.97 1.60
N GLU A 268 -1.73 -13.87 2.18
CA GLU A 268 -0.83 -12.93 1.47
C GLU A 268 -1.52 -12.31 0.23
N ASP A 269 -0.78 -11.58 -0.60
CA ASP A 269 -1.27 -10.89 -1.79
C ASP A 269 -0.94 -11.62 -3.12
N SER A 270 -1.34 -11.01 -4.23
CA SER A 270 -0.98 -11.40 -5.62
C SER A 270 -1.35 -12.84 -6.02
N GLY A 271 -2.26 -13.48 -5.26
CA GLY A 271 -2.65 -14.88 -5.49
C GLY A 271 -1.50 -15.87 -5.29
N LYS A 272 -0.45 -15.49 -4.52
CA LYS A 272 0.69 -16.37 -4.23
C LYS A 272 0.29 -17.61 -3.46
N TYR A 273 -0.79 -17.55 -2.68
CA TYR A 273 -1.35 -18.68 -1.95
C TYR A 273 -2.87 -18.78 -2.11
N LEU A 274 -3.38 -20.01 -2.08
CA LEU A 274 -4.80 -20.29 -1.86
C LEU A 274 -4.99 -20.71 -0.39
N GLY A 275 -5.74 -19.93 0.36
CA GLY A 275 -6.09 -20.27 1.75
C GLY A 275 -7.16 -21.35 1.82
N VAL A 276 -6.99 -22.30 2.74
CA VAL A 276 -7.94 -23.40 2.97
C VAL A 276 -8.31 -23.47 4.45
N ILE A 277 -9.60 -23.37 4.75
CA ILE A 277 -10.16 -23.55 6.11
C ILE A 277 -11.18 -24.69 6.06
N LYS A 278 -10.98 -25.76 6.85
CA LYS A 278 -11.96 -26.83 7.00
C LYS A 278 -12.51 -26.81 8.42
N ILE A 279 -13.82 -26.64 8.55
CA ILE A 279 -14.49 -26.56 9.85
C ILE A 279 -15.64 -27.57 9.94
N SER A 280 -15.90 -28.03 11.16
CA SER A 280 -17.02 -28.91 11.48
C SER A 280 -17.88 -28.31 12.58
N GLN A 281 -19.19 -28.51 12.47
CA GLN A 281 -20.14 -28.05 13.48
C GLN A 281 -20.05 -28.95 14.72
N GLU A 282 -19.59 -28.42 15.86
CA GLU A 282 -19.57 -29.14 17.14
C GLU A 282 -20.86 -28.96 17.93
N SER A 283 -21.47 -27.78 17.84
CA SER A 283 -22.79 -27.49 18.39
C SER A 283 -23.56 -26.53 17.49
N LYS A 284 -24.83 -26.22 17.82
CA LYS A 284 -25.68 -25.34 17.00
C LYS A 284 -25.03 -23.96 16.73
N SER A 285 -24.13 -23.52 17.60
CA SER A 285 -23.49 -22.20 17.53
C SER A 285 -21.97 -22.26 17.66
N GLU A 286 -21.35 -23.41 17.40
CA GLU A 286 -19.92 -23.59 17.60
C GLU A 286 -19.32 -24.43 16.47
N TRP A 287 -18.26 -23.88 15.88
CA TRP A 287 -17.51 -24.46 14.79
C TRP A 287 -16.09 -24.76 15.23
N LYS A 288 -15.64 -25.96 14.95
CA LYS A 288 -14.28 -26.41 15.24
C LYS A 288 -13.45 -26.36 13.97
N LEU A 289 -12.28 -25.72 14.06
CA LEU A 289 -11.24 -25.82 13.05
C LEU A 289 -10.69 -27.25 13.01
N ASN A 290 -10.81 -27.90 11.85
CA ASN A 290 -10.25 -29.23 11.60
C ASN A 290 -8.90 -29.15 10.89
N ASP A 291 -8.75 -28.18 9.98
CA ASP A 291 -7.57 -28.00 9.13
C ASP A 291 -7.51 -26.54 8.65
N TYR A 292 -6.29 -25.98 8.65
CA TYR A 292 -5.95 -24.70 8.06
C TYR A 292 -4.60 -24.84 7.37
N HIS A 293 -4.50 -24.38 6.14
CA HIS A 293 -3.20 -24.26 5.48
C HIS A 293 -3.28 -23.27 4.30
N LEU A 294 -2.12 -22.77 3.90
CA LEU A 294 -1.92 -21.98 2.69
C LEU A 294 -1.27 -22.85 1.62
N LEU A 295 -1.94 -23.03 0.49
CA LEU A 295 -1.40 -23.76 -0.66
C LEU A 295 -0.58 -22.80 -1.52
N PRO A 296 0.76 -22.95 -1.62
CA PRO A 296 1.56 -22.11 -2.49
C PRO A 296 1.18 -22.33 -3.95
N ILE A 297 0.93 -21.25 -4.66
CA ILE A 297 0.70 -21.25 -6.10
C ILE A 297 2.06 -21.01 -6.75
N ASN A 298 2.69 -22.07 -7.27
CA ASN A 298 4.03 -22.01 -7.84
C ASN A 298 4.10 -22.68 -9.21
N GLU A 299 5.28 -22.64 -9.82
CA GLU A 299 5.56 -23.21 -11.14
C GLU A 299 5.33 -24.73 -11.28
N HIS A 300 5.14 -25.47 -10.19
CA HIS A 300 4.84 -26.90 -10.23
C HIS A 300 3.35 -27.20 -10.44
N LEU A 301 2.48 -26.20 -10.30
CA LEU A 301 1.07 -26.32 -10.68
C LEU A 301 0.91 -26.09 -12.18
N PRO A 302 0.14 -26.96 -12.89
CA PRO A 302 -0.17 -26.70 -14.29
C PRO A 302 -1.08 -25.46 -14.40
N GLY A 303 -0.86 -24.63 -15.41
CA GLY A 303 -1.81 -23.57 -15.75
C GLY A 303 -3.10 -24.14 -16.34
N ASP A 304 -4.25 -23.63 -15.90
CA ASP A 304 -5.54 -23.91 -16.52
C ASP A 304 -5.66 -23.24 -17.90
N ALA A 305 -5.81 -24.04 -18.95
CA ALA A 305 -5.81 -23.56 -20.33
C ALA A 305 -6.99 -22.62 -20.68
N TYR A 306 -8.13 -22.72 -19.98
CA TYR A 306 -9.26 -21.83 -20.20
C TYR A 306 -8.95 -20.44 -19.63
N ILE A 307 -8.42 -20.37 -18.41
CA ILE A 307 -7.96 -19.14 -17.78
C ILE A 307 -6.80 -18.51 -18.56
N SER A 308 -5.78 -19.28 -18.96
CA SER A 308 -4.67 -18.73 -19.77
C SER A 308 -5.15 -18.10 -21.09
N LYS A 309 -6.23 -18.62 -21.70
CA LYS A 309 -6.83 -18.02 -22.90
C LYS A 309 -7.47 -16.67 -22.61
N ILE A 310 -8.13 -16.51 -21.46
CA ILE A 310 -8.75 -15.24 -21.06
C ILE A 310 -7.67 -14.22 -20.74
N ILE A 311 -6.62 -14.61 -20.01
CA ILE A 311 -5.47 -13.74 -19.72
C ILE A 311 -4.88 -13.21 -21.03
N ASN A 312 -4.64 -14.07 -22.02
CA ASN A 312 -4.10 -13.64 -23.32
C ASN A 312 -5.04 -12.70 -24.10
N ARG A 313 -6.36 -12.90 -24.01
CA ARG A 313 -7.34 -11.96 -24.56
C ARG A 313 -7.24 -10.59 -23.87
N ASP A 314 -7.11 -10.59 -22.55
CA ASP A 314 -7.08 -9.35 -21.77
C ASP A 314 -5.76 -8.59 -22.01
N LYS A 315 -4.64 -9.29 -22.22
CA LYS A 315 -3.38 -8.67 -22.69
C LYS A 315 -3.57 -7.94 -24.02
N GLN A 316 -4.29 -8.54 -24.96
CA GLN A 316 -4.60 -7.91 -26.25
C GLN A 316 -5.49 -6.68 -26.08
N LEU A 317 -6.46 -6.72 -25.17
CA LEU A 317 -7.30 -5.55 -24.87
C LEU A 317 -6.49 -4.41 -24.25
N VAL A 318 -5.56 -4.72 -23.35
CA VAL A 318 -4.62 -3.73 -22.78
C VAL A 318 -3.75 -3.12 -23.88
N ASP A 319 -3.23 -3.93 -24.81
CA ASP A 319 -2.48 -3.43 -25.98
C ASP A 319 -3.33 -2.48 -26.83
N GLU A 320 -4.53 -2.91 -27.19
CA GLU A 320 -5.42 -2.16 -28.08
C GLU A 320 -5.90 -0.86 -27.45
N LYS A 321 -6.30 -0.88 -26.17
CA LYS A 321 -6.97 0.25 -25.51
C LYS A 321 -6.03 1.18 -24.76
N TYR A 322 -4.88 0.70 -24.29
CA TYR A 322 -3.99 1.47 -23.43
C TYR A 322 -2.58 1.62 -23.98
N PHE A 323 -1.82 0.53 -24.19
CA PHE A 323 -0.42 0.66 -24.60
C PHE A 323 -0.24 1.23 -26.01
N SER A 324 -1.23 1.07 -26.89
CA SER A 324 -1.26 1.73 -28.21
C SER A 324 -1.23 3.26 -28.14
N LEU A 325 -1.69 3.87 -27.03
CA LEU A 325 -1.62 5.33 -26.82
C LEU A 325 -0.16 5.83 -26.76
N PHE A 326 0.76 4.93 -26.41
CA PHE A 326 2.19 5.19 -26.21
C PHE A 326 3.07 4.51 -27.26
N ASP A 327 2.48 3.92 -28.31
CA ASP A 327 3.20 3.13 -29.32
C ASP A 327 3.99 1.95 -28.70
N LEU A 328 3.44 1.33 -27.65
CA LEU A 328 4.01 0.21 -26.91
C LEU A 328 3.08 -1.02 -26.94
N SER A 329 3.60 -2.19 -26.54
CA SER A 329 2.79 -3.38 -26.26
C SER A 329 3.24 -4.12 -25.00
N PHE A 330 2.36 -4.93 -24.43
CA PHE A 330 2.45 -5.58 -23.12
C PHE A 330 3.77 -6.34 -22.95
N ASP A 331 4.08 -7.22 -23.89
CA ASP A 331 5.27 -8.08 -23.87
C ASP A 331 6.50 -7.45 -24.54
N GLN A 332 6.43 -6.19 -24.97
CA GLN A 332 7.55 -5.53 -25.63
C GLN A 332 8.73 -5.41 -24.66
N VAL A 333 9.88 -5.98 -25.06
CA VAL A 333 11.13 -5.83 -24.31
C VAL A 333 11.67 -4.41 -24.49
N LEU A 334 11.80 -3.69 -23.38
CA LEU A 334 12.33 -2.32 -23.33
C LEU A 334 13.84 -2.31 -23.10
N ALA A 335 14.32 -3.19 -22.21
CA ALA A 335 15.73 -3.37 -21.90
C ALA A 335 16.03 -4.78 -21.38
N VAL A 336 17.32 -5.09 -21.22
CA VAL A 336 17.80 -6.27 -20.48
C VAL A 336 18.53 -5.81 -19.22
N SER A 337 18.18 -6.38 -18.07
CA SER A 337 18.96 -6.22 -16.83
C SER A 337 20.02 -7.31 -16.72
N PRO A 338 21.31 -6.98 -16.52
CA PRO A 338 22.36 -7.96 -16.29
C PRO A 338 22.47 -8.44 -14.83
N PHE A 339 21.62 -7.95 -13.92
CA PHE A 339 21.60 -8.28 -12.50
C PHE A 339 20.18 -8.16 -11.92
N ASN A 340 19.97 -8.68 -10.71
CA ASN A 340 18.73 -8.50 -9.97
C ASN A 340 18.78 -7.20 -9.17
N PHE A 341 17.72 -6.40 -9.23
CA PHE A 341 17.46 -5.41 -8.19
C PHE A 341 16.85 -6.10 -6.96
N HIS A 342 16.84 -5.40 -5.82
CA HIS A 342 16.22 -5.93 -4.61
C HIS A 342 14.71 -6.06 -4.74
N THR A 343 14.11 -7.01 -4.03
CA THR A 343 12.65 -7.13 -3.91
C THR A 343 12.07 -5.91 -3.20
N VAL A 344 10.79 -5.65 -3.44
CA VAL A 344 10.05 -4.53 -2.84
C VAL A 344 10.14 -4.57 -1.30
N ASP A 345 9.99 -5.73 -0.68
CA ASP A 345 10.12 -5.89 0.77
C ASP A 345 11.48 -5.39 1.30
N ARG A 346 12.58 -5.76 0.62
CA ARG A 346 13.91 -5.29 1.00
C ARG A 346 14.07 -3.78 0.85
N ILE A 347 13.43 -3.18 -0.16
CA ILE A 347 13.42 -1.74 -0.40
C ILE A 347 12.73 -1.01 0.76
N TYR A 348 11.66 -1.59 1.32
CA TYR A 348 10.95 -1.02 2.47
C TYR A 348 11.68 -1.24 3.80
N GLU A 349 12.17 -2.47 4.05
CA GLU A 349 12.79 -2.84 5.33
C GLU A 349 14.06 -2.04 5.67
N GLN A 350 14.82 -1.62 4.65
CA GLN A 350 16.14 -1.06 4.85
C GLN A 350 16.17 0.45 4.54
N HIS A 351 16.48 1.25 5.57
CA HIS A 351 16.58 2.71 5.43
C HIS A 351 17.97 3.15 4.92
N HIS A 352 18.22 3.02 3.62
CA HIS A 352 19.45 3.45 2.96
C HIS A 352 19.23 3.86 1.49
N GLU A 353 20.32 4.05 0.74
CA GLU A 353 20.26 4.26 -0.71
C GLU A 353 19.92 2.96 -1.44
N GLU A 354 18.99 3.03 -2.39
CA GLU A 354 18.52 1.87 -3.16
C GLU A 354 18.78 2.05 -4.66
N GLN A 355 19.27 1.00 -5.32
CA GLN A 355 19.63 1.01 -6.74
C GLN A 355 18.44 1.29 -7.64
N LEU A 356 17.28 0.69 -7.36
CA LEU A 356 16.07 0.88 -8.15
C LEU A 356 15.52 2.30 -7.98
N GLY A 357 15.52 2.83 -6.75
CA GLY A 357 15.14 4.22 -6.49
C GLY A 357 16.03 5.24 -7.21
N ASN A 358 17.34 4.95 -7.33
CA ASN A 358 18.26 5.77 -8.12
C ASN A 358 17.89 5.75 -9.61
N LEU A 359 17.57 4.58 -10.18
CA LEU A 359 17.16 4.44 -11.58
C LEU A 359 15.87 5.22 -11.87
N ILE A 360 14.86 5.09 -11.01
CA ILE A 360 13.58 5.79 -11.19
C ILE A 360 13.75 7.30 -11.08
N SER A 361 14.49 7.78 -10.08
CA SER A 361 14.72 9.22 -9.91
C SER A 361 15.52 9.83 -11.07
N ASP A 362 16.47 9.09 -11.65
CA ASP A 362 17.18 9.52 -12.86
C ASP A 362 16.26 9.51 -14.09
N ALA A 363 15.34 8.53 -14.19
CA ALA A 363 14.34 8.47 -15.25
C ALA A 363 13.42 9.70 -15.26
N TYR A 364 13.04 10.21 -14.09
CA TYR A 364 12.20 11.42 -13.99
C TYR A 364 12.91 12.64 -14.57
N ILE A 365 14.20 12.82 -14.25
CA ILE A 365 15.00 13.91 -14.83
C ILE A 365 15.12 13.76 -16.35
N TYR A 366 15.38 12.53 -16.83
CA TYR A 366 15.48 12.23 -18.25
C TYR A 366 14.18 12.58 -19.00
N ALA A 367 13.05 12.10 -18.50
CA ALA A 367 11.75 12.29 -19.12
C ALA A 367 11.32 13.75 -19.16
N VAL A 368 11.54 14.51 -18.08
CA VAL A 368 11.27 15.97 -18.08
C VAL A 368 12.15 16.69 -19.10
N LYS A 369 13.44 16.34 -19.18
CA LYS A 369 14.34 16.92 -20.19
C LYS A 369 13.89 16.61 -21.61
N LYS A 370 13.44 15.38 -21.87
CA LYS A 370 12.91 14.96 -23.18
C LYS A 370 11.63 15.70 -23.52
N ALA A 371 10.68 15.77 -22.58
CA ALA A 371 9.36 16.38 -22.75
C ALA A 371 9.43 17.91 -22.98
N GLU A 372 10.40 18.61 -22.39
CA GLU A 372 10.57 20.06 -22.56
C GLU A 372 11.46 20.45 -23.75
N GLY A 373 12.29 19.53 -24.23
CA GLY A 373 13.17 19.73 -25.39
C GLY A 373 14.03 20.99 -25.27
N ALA A 374 13.93 21.89 -26.26
CA ALA A 374 14.73 23.11 -26.32
C ALA A 374 14.41 24.12 -25.20
N ASN A 375 13.24 24.02 -24.57
CA ASN A 375 12.80 24.90 -23.49
C ASN A 375 13.16 24.35 -22.10
N HIS A 376 13.91 23.25 -22.05
CA HIS A 376 14.22 22.57 -20.81
C HIS A 376 14.93 23.48 -19.80
N ILE A 377 14.36 23.54 -18.60
CA ILE A 377 15.01 24.15 -17.44
C ILE A 377 15.60 23.01 -16.61
N PRO A 378 16.90 23.01 -16.28
CA PRO A 378 17.52 21.95 -15.50
C PRO A 378 16.72 21.62 -14.23
N VAL A 379 16.45 20.33 -14.03
CA VAL A 379 15.90 19.81 -12.77
C VAL A 379 17.04 19.73 -11.77
N ASP A 380 16.86 20.31 -10.58
CA ASP A 380 17.88 20.26 -9.53
C ASP A 380 17.79 18.95 -8.74
N VAL A 381 16.57 18.49 -8.44
CA VAL A 381 16.32 17.26 -7.65
C VAL A 381 15.11 16.50 -8.20
N ALA A 382 15.21 15.18 -8.30
CA ALA A 382 14.04 14.31 -8.43
C ALA A 382 13.84 13.47 -7.17
N ILE A 383 12.59 13.23 -6.77
CA ILE A 383 12.23 12.52 -5.53
C ILE A 383 11.24 11.41 -5.86
N VAL A 384 11.53 10.21 -5.35
CA VAL A 384 10.73 8.99 -5.51
C VAL A 384 10.52 8.37 -4.13
N PRO A 385 9.30 8.37 -3.57
CA PRO A 385 9.00 7.63 -2.35
C PRO A 385 9.02 6.11 -2.59
N ALA A 386 9.40 5.34 -1.57
CA ALA A 386 9.39 3.87 -1.62
C ALA A 386 7.96 3.35 -1.85
N GLY A 387 6.95 3.98 -1.23
CA GLY A 387 5.54 3.61 -1.34
C GLY A 387 4.98 3.57 -2.77
N THR A 388 5.62 4.29 -3.71
CA THR A 388 5.22 4.31 -5.12
C THR A 388 5.94 3.25 -5.97
N ILE A 389 6.90 2.51 -5.39
CA ILE A 389 7.61 1.40 -6.03
C ILE A 389 6.86 0.12 -5.72
N ARG A 390 6.17 -0.44 -6.72
CA ARG A 390 5.21 -1.54 -6.53
C ARG A 390 5.70 -2.90 -7.02
N SER A 391 6.83 -2.92 -7.73
CA SER A 391 7.49 -4.14 -8.21
C SER A 391 9.00 -3.95 -8.29
N SER A 392 9.73 -4.91 -8.86
CA SER A 392 11.17 -4.83 -9.07
C SER A 392 11.60 -5.40 -10.42
N PHE A 393 12.84 -5.13 -10.80
CA PHE A 393 13.46 -5.66 -12.01
C PHE A 393 14.44 -6.77 -11.67
N PHE A 394 14.32 -7.87 -12.39
CA PHE A 394 15.20 -9.03 -12.23
C PHE A 394 16.06 -9.23 -13.48
N GLN A 395 17.14 -9.98 -13.32
CA GLN A 395 18.04 -10.32 -14.42
C GLN A 395 17.25 -10.93 -15.59
N GLY A 396 17.51 -10.43 -16.79
CA GLY A 396 16.81 -10.83 -18.02
C GLY A 396 16.06 -9.69 -18.69
N ASN A 397 15.09 -10.03 -19.51
CA ASN A 397 14.28 -9.04 -20.23
C ASN A 397 13.39 -8.27 -19.26
N ILE A 398 13.33 -6.96 -19.46
CA ILE A 398 12.40 -6.04 -18.80
C ILE A 398 11.39 -5.58 -19.86
N THR A 399 10.13 -5.95 -19.66
CA THR A 399 9.02 -5.64 -20.56
C THR A 399 8.30 -4.36 -20.19
N VAL A 400 7.40 -3.89 -21.06
CA VAL A 400 6.49 -2.78 -20.75
C VAL A 400 5.63 -3.11 -19.52
N ALA A 401 5.11 -4.33 -19.43
CA ALA A 401 4.34 -4.78 -18.27
C ALA A 401 5.17 -4.72 -16.97
N ASP A 402 6.44 -5.14 -16.99
CA ASP A 402 7.32 -5.06 -15.81
C ASP A 402 7.52 -3.59 -15.35
N VAL A 403 7.69 -2.67 -16.30
CA VAL A 403 7.83 -1.24 -15.99
C VAL A 403 6.53 -0.63 -15.48
N PHE A 404 5.39 -1.05 -16.02
CA PHE A 404 4.10 -0.60 -15.53
C PHE A 404 3.87 -1.11 -14.09
N ASN A 405 4.10 -2.40 -13.84
CA ASN A 405 4.02 -3.02 -12.50
C ASN A 405 4.88 -2.29 -11.46
N LEU A 406 6.03 -1.74 -11.88
CA LEU A 406 6.91 -0.97 -11.00
C LEU A 406 6.25 0.33 -10.50
N SER A 407 5.46 1.00 -11.33
CA SER A 407 4.87 2.33 -11.08
C SER A 407 3.42 2.39 -11.59
N SER A 408 2.58 1.51 -11.06
CA SER A 408 1.24 1.23 -11.59
C SER A 408 0.11 2.08 -11.01
N LEU A 409 0.40 3.00 -10.08
CA LEU A 409 -0.63 3.70 -9.31
C LEU A 409 -1.14 4.96 -10.01
N GLY A 410 -2.43 5.22 -9.79
CA GLY A 410 -3.03 6.55 -9.90
C GLY A 410 -3.43 6.99 -11.31
N ILE A 411 -4.05 8.17 -11.36
CA ILE A 411 -4.46 8.86 -12.60
C ILE A 411 -4.11 10.33 -12.50
N GLY A 412 -4.01 10.98 -13.66
CA GLY A 412 -4.05 12.44 -13.76
C GLY A 412 -5.43 12.94 -14.22
N PRO A 413 -5.58 14.26 -14.43
CA PRO A 413 -6.78 14.87 -14.98
C PRO A 413 -7.23 14.34 -16.35
N ASP A 414 -6.32 13.69 -17.09
CA ASP A 414 -6.63 13.02 -18.36
C ASP A 414 -7.34 11.66 -18.19
N ASN A 415 -7.52 11.18 -16.95
CA ASN A 415 -8.05 9.85 -16.61
C ASN A 415 -7.28 8.69 -17.25
N ILE A 416 -6.03 8.91 -17.68
CA ILE A 416 -5.17 7.85 -18.19
C ILE A 416 -4.38 7.27 -17.00
N PRO A 417 -4.46 5.95 -16.75
CA PRO A 417 -3.70 5.26 -15.71
C PRO A 417 -2.21 5.62 -15.68
N GLY A 418 -1.65 5.63 -14.47
CA GLY A 418 -0.33 6.14 -14.14
C GLY A 418 -0.38 7.58 -13.63
N TYR A 419 0.16 7.84 -12.45
CA TYR A 419 0.37 9.19 -11.97
C TYR A 419 1.29 9.98 -12.92
N PRO A 420 0.97 11.26 -13.18
CA PRO A 420 1.85 12.12 -13.95
C PRO A 420 2.97 12.73 -13.10
N LEU A 421 4.10 13.03 -13.73
CA LEU A 421 5.16 13.83 -13.14
C LEU A 421 4.70 15.28 -12.99
N VAL A 422 5.04 15.88 -11.85
CA VAL A 422 4.85 17.31 -11.59
C VAL A 422 6.17 18.01 -11.33
N SER A 423 6.24 19.28 -11.67
CA SER A 423 7.39 20.15 -11.41
C SER A 423 7.03 21.21 -10.38
N ALA A 424 7.77 21.26 -9.27
CA ALA A 424 7.66 22.28 -8.25
C ALA A 424 9.01 22.94 -7.97
N TYR A 425 9.01 23.95 -7.10
CA TYR A 425 10.21 24.60 -6.58
C TYR A 425 10.21 24.56 -5.06
N LEU A 426 11.35 24.19 -4.49
CA LEU A 426 11.59 24.21 -3.05
C LEU A 426 12.76 25.14 -2.74
N THR A 427 12.69 25.85 -1.63
CA THR A 427 13.86 26.57 -1.11
C THR A 427 14.92 25.58 -0.64
N GLY A 428 16.20 25.97 -0.61
CA GLY A 428 17.25 25.10 -0.09
C GLY A 428 17.00 24.63 1.35
N LYS A 429 16.35 25.46 2.16
CA LYS A 429 15.93 25.09 3.52
C LYS A 429 14.87 23.97 3.50
N GLU A 430 13.93 24.04 2.58
CA GLU A 430 12.89 23.00 2.41
C GLU A 430 13.49 21.72 1.85
N LEU A 431 14.46 21.77 0.94
CA LEU A 431 15.20 20.58 0.51
C LEU A 431 15.92 19.88 1.67
N LYS A 432 16.61 20.63 2.53
CA LYS A 432 17.19 20.06 3.76
C LYS A 432 16.14 19.47 4.69
N THR A 433 14.93 20.06 4.70
CA THR A 433 13.79 19.55 5.47
C THR A 433 13.26 18.23 4.89
N VAL A 434 13.23 18.06 3.57
CA VAL A 434 12.90 16.78 2.91
C VAL A 434 13.84 15.66 3.39
N CYS A 435 15.15 15.91 3.48
CA CYS A 435 16.09 14.92 4.04
C CYS A 435 15.82 14.61 5.51
N GLU A 436 15.41 15.60 6.31
CA GLU A 436 15.05 15.36 7.72
C GLU A 436 13.76 14.56 7.86
N VAL A 437 12.79 14.77 6.96
CA VAL A 437 11.58 13.95 6.87
C VAL A 437 11.97 12.51 6.57
N ASP A 438 12.77 12.24 5.53
CA ASP A 438 13.25 10.88 5.25
C ASP A 438 14.00 10.29 6.46
N ALA A 439 15.01 10.98 6.98
CA ALA A 439 15.82 10.45 8.07
C ALA A 439 14.99 10.12 9.35
N SER A 440 13.91 10.86 9.59
CA SER A 440 13.15 10.82 10.84
C SER A 440 11.85 10.02 10.77
N VAL A 441 11.16 10.05 9.63
CA VAL A 441 9.83 9.47 9.44
C VAL A 441 9.91 8.05 8.89
N SER A 442 10.83 7.75 7.96
CA SER A 442 10.95 6.42 7.34
C SER A 442 11.07 5.26 8.34
N PRO A 443 11.77 5.37 9.48
CA PRO A 443 11.79 4.29 10.48
C PRO A 443 10.46 4.01 11.19
N ILE A 444 9.47 4.89 11.03
CA ILE A 444 8.13 4.79 11.63
C ILE A 444 7.09 4.47 10.54
N MET A 445 7.40 4.80 9.29
CA MET A 445 6.52 4.73 8.12
C MET A 445 7.42 4.46 6.91
N ASP A 446 7.72 3.18 6.68
CA ASP A 446 8.69 2.70 5.71
C ASP A 446 8.39 3.13 4.26
N ASP A 447 7.11 3.20 3.90
CA ASP A 447 6.62 3.70 2.62
C ASP A 447 7.01 5.17 2.31
N ALA A 448 7.34 5.96 3.33
CA ALA A 448 7.80 7.34 3.18
C ALA A 448 9.30 7.49 2.95
N GLN A 449 10.06 6.39 2.90
CA GLN A 449 11.46 6.44 2.47
C GLN A 449 11.59 7.10 1.11
N LEU A 450 12.51 8.06 0.97
CA LEU A 450 12.72 8.84 -0.24
C LEU A 450 14.03 8.46 -0.93
N PHE A 451 13.95 8.19 -2.23
CA PHE A 451 15.08 8.03 -3.13
C PHE A 451 15.20 9.27 -4.02
N MET A 452 16.43 9.71 -4.28
CA MET A 452 16.66 11.01 -4.90
C MET A 452 17.73 10.97 -5.98
N SER A 453 17.56 11.83 -6.98
CA SER A 453 18.60 12.21 -7.94
C SER A 453 18.88 13.70 -7.83
N GLY A 454 20.14 14.10 -8.05
CA GLY A 454 20.59 15.50 -7.96
C GLY A 454 20.90 16.00 -6.55
N MET A 455 20.69 15.18 -5.51
CA MET A 455 20.93 15.53 -4.12
C MET A 455 21.50 14.35 -3.32
N ASN A 456 22.48 14.64 -2.47
CA ASN A 456 23.13 13.68 -1.59
C ASN A 456 22.99 14.12 -0.13
N PHE A 457 22.77 13.19 0.79
CA PHE A 457 22.74 13.49 2.22
C PHE A 457 23.30 12.36 3.09
N THR A 458 23.76 12.75 4.28
CA THR A 458 24.21 11.85 5.34
C THR A 458 23.34 12.08 6.56
N PHE A 459 22.90 11.00 7.19
CA PHE A 459 22.13 11.07 8.44
C PHE A 459 22.61 10.03 9.44
N ASN A 460 22.39 10.31 10.73
CA ASN A 460 22.68 9.38 11.80
C ASN A 460 21.36 9.00 12.50
N PRO A 461 20.92 7.73 12.43
CA PRO A 461 19.62 7.30 12.96
C PRO A 461 19.52 7.41 14.48
N ASN A 462 20.66 7.47 15.18
CA ASN A 462 20.74 7.58 16.63
C ASN A 462 20.61 9.02 17.15
N ARG A 463 20.58 10.02 16.26
CA ARG A 463 20.35 11.42 16.63
C ARG A 463 18.87 11.67 16.94
N LEU A 464 18.62 12.78 17.63
CA LEU A 464 17.27 13.24 17.95
C LEU A 464 16.41 13.31 16.68
N ILE A 465 15.16 12.83 16.77
CA ILE A 465 14.18 12.94 15.68
C ILE A 465 14.06 14.38 15.17
N PHE A 466 13.98 14.55 13.86
CA PHE A 466 14.03 15.82 13.13
C PHE A 466 15.35 16.61 13.27
N ASN A 467 16.43 15.95 13.70
CA ASN A 467 17.80 16.46 13.69
C ASN A 467 18.77 15.31 13.37
N LYS A 468 18.41 14.45 12.42
CA LYS A 468 19.20 13.28 12.07
C LYS A 468 20.19 13.56 10.95
N VAL A 469 19.87 14.47 10.04
CA VAL A 469 20.72 14.83 8.90
C VAL A 469 21.92 15.63 9.38
N THR A 470 23.13 15.18 9.02
CA THR A 470 24.40 15.81 9.37
C THR A 470 24.99 16.60 8.20
N LYS A 471 24.67 16.20 6.97
CA LYS A 471 25.14 16.84 5.73
C LYS A 471 24.11 16.68 4.63
N ALA A 472 23.91 17.73 3.83
CA ALA A 472 23.13 17.68 2.60
C ALA A 472 23.78 18.60 1.56
N SER A 473 23.87 18.13 0.31
CA SER A 473 24.48 18.84 -0.82
C SER A 473 23.81 18.46 -2.13
N LEU A 474 23.92 19.31 -3.14
CA LEU A 474 23.51 18.96 -4.50
C LEU A 474 24.64 18.23 -5.22
N GLN A 475 24.29 17.30 -6.09
CA GLN A 475 25.22 16.68 -7.01
C GLN A 475 24.77 16.96 -8.45
N ARG A 476 25.64 17.56 -9.24
CA ARG A 476 25.35 17.90 -10.64
C ARG A 476 25.64 16.70 -11.56
N PRO A 477 25.11 16.70 -12.80
CA PRO A 477 25.35 15.62 -13.76
C PRO A 477 26.84 15.36 -14.08
N ASP A 478 27.72 16.36 -13.89
CA ASP A 478 29.17 16.22 -14.05
C ASP A 478 29.88 15.64 -12.81
N GLY A 479 29.12 15.29 -11.77
CA GLY A 479 29.61 14.75 -10.51
C GLY A 479 30.05 15.81 -9.49
N SER A 480 30.03 17.10 -9.85
CA SER A 480 30.39 18.18 -8.92
C SER A 480 29.38 18.29 -7.77
N VAL A 481 29.89 18.64 -6.59
CA VAL A 481 29.09 18.77 -5.37
C VAL A 481 28.98 20.23 -4.98
N GLU A 482 27.76 20.72 -4.78
CA GLU A 482 27.47 22.10 -4.40
C GLU A 482 26.78 22.18 -3.04
N GLU A 483 27.10 23.23 -2.27
CA GLU A 483 26.38 23.53 -1.03
C GLU A 483 24.98 24.07 -1.34
N ILE A 484 23.98 23.64 -0.55
CA ILE A 484 22.61 24.11 -0.67
C ILE A 484 22.45 25.47 0.01
N ASN A 485 22.09 26.48 -0.79
CA ASN A 485 21.74 27.81 -0.31
C ASN A 485 20.28 27.83 0.17
N ASP A 486 20.08 28.10 1.46
CA ASP A 486 18.77 28.04 2.11
C ASP A 486 17.67 28.86 1.44
N GLN A 487 18.00 29.98 0.79
CA GLN A 487 17.03 30.92 0.23
C GLN A 487 16.85 30.79 -1.29
N LYS A 488 17.71 30.01 -1.96
CA LYS A 488 17.57 29.77 -3.39
C LYS A 488 16.42 28.79 -3.64
N LEU A 489 15.63 29.05 -4.67
CA LEU A 489 14.66 28.10 -5.20
C LEU A 489 15.36 27.11 -6.13
N TYR A 490 15.05 25.83 -5.92
CA TYR A 490 15.54 24.70 -6.69
C TYR A 490 14.37 23.97 -7.32
N ARG A 491 14.50 23.58 -8.58
CA ARG A 491 13.47 22.88 -9.33
C ARG A 491 13.45 21.41 -8.91
N VAL A 492 12.30 20.94 -8.45
CA VAL A 492 12.07 19.58 -7.96
C VAL A 492 11.03 18.88 -8.82
N VAL A 493 11.28 17.63 -9.18
CA VAL A 493 10.34 16.76 -9.91
C VAL A 493 9.98 15.56 -9.05
N ALA A 494 8.71 15.21 -9.02
CA ALA A 494 8.18 14.02 -8.36
C ALA A 494 6.87 13.59 -9.03
N GLY A 495 6.36 12.41 -8.68
CA GLY A 495 4.98 12.03 -8.98
C GLY A 495 3.95 12.98 -8.38
N LEU A 496 2.77 13.11 -9.02
CA LEU A 496 1.68 13.98 -8.56
C LEU A 496 1.28 13.69 -7.10
N TYR A 497 1.04 12.42 -6.77
CA TYR A 497 0.71 11.99 -5.41
C TYR A 497 1.82 12.37 -4.41
N SER A 498 3.06 12.03 -4.75
CA SER A 498 4.24 12.32 -3.93
C SER A 498 4.40 13.82 -3.65
N ALA A 499 4.20 14.66 -4.66
CA ALA A 499 4.30 16.11 -4.52
C ALA A 499 3.19 16.70 -3.63
N GLN A 500 1.97 16.15 -3.72
CA GLN A 500 0.87 16.52 -2.82
C GLN A 500 1.20 16.09 -1.38
N MET A 501 1.71 14.87 -1.18
CA MET A 501 2.05 14.36 0.15
C MET A 501 3.19 15.14 0.82
N LEU A 502 4.17 15.66 0.05
CA LEU A 502 5.20 16.56 0.59
C LEU A 502 4.62 17.79 1.28
N SER A 503 3.48 18.32 0.81
CA SER A 503 2.81 19.46 1.45
C SER A 503 2.15 19.11 2.80
N VAL A 504 1.80 17.84 3.00
CA VAL A 504 1.14 17.30 4.20
C VAL A 504 2.14 16.83 5.26
N ALA A 505 3.44 16.72 4.91
CA ALA A 505 4.51 16.33 5.84
C ALA A 505 4.56 17.21 7.11
N GLY A 506 4.09 18.46 7.02
CA GLY A 506 3.98 19.35 8.16
C GLY A 506 3.01 18.83 9.24
N ASP A 507 1.85 18.29 8.84
CA ASP A 507 0.84 17.77 9.77
C ASP A 507 1.36 16.54 10.52
N LYS A 508 2.11 15.67 9.82
CA LYS A 508 2.74 14.48 10.42
C LYS A 508 3.90 14.80 11.37
N SER A 509 4.50 15.99 11.23
CA SER A 509 5.56 16.47 12.13
C SER A 509 5.04 17.33 13.30
N PHE A 510 3.72 17.37 13.54
CA PHE A 510 3.09 18.28 14.50
C PHE A 510 3.41 19.77 14.24
N GLY A 511 3.62 20.13 12.97
CA GLY A 511 4.00 21.48 12.54
C GLY A 511 5.47 21.84 12.77
N LEU A 512 6.32 20.89 13.18
CA LEU A 512 7.75 21.13 13.41
C LEU A 512 8.53 21.32 12.11
N LEU A 513 8.12 20.61 11.06
CA LEU A 513 8.66 20.71 9.72
C LEU A 513 7.62 21.35 8.79
N SER A 514 8.07 22.12 7.80
CA SER A 514 7.18 22.73 6.81
C SER A 514 7.86 22.71 5.46
N ILE A 515 7.20 22.08 4.50
CA ILE A 515 7.60 22.01 3.10
C ILE A 515 6.44 22.59 2.32
N ILE A 516 6.66 23.72 1.66
CA ILE A 516 5.64 24.39 0.86
C ILE A 516 6.12 24.37 -0.59
N PRO A 517 5.65 23.43 -1.43
CA PRO A 517 5.94 23.47 -2.86
C PRO A 517 5.51 24.80 -3.49
N LYS A 518 6.37 25.37 -4.33
CA LYS A 518 6.18 26.68 -4.97
C LYS A 518 6.26 26.58 -6.49
N LYS A 519 5.67 27.56 -7.17
CA LYS A 519 5.95 27.87 -8.56
C LYS A 519 7.34 28.52 -8.68
N ARG A 520 7.81 28.69 -9.92
CA ARG A 520 9.11 29.28 -10.22
C ARG A 520 9.33 30.68 -9.63
N ASP A 521 8.26 31.45 -9.50
CA ASP A 521 8.28 32.81 -8.93
C ASP A 521 8.25 32.83 -7.38
N GLY A 522 8.19 31.66 -6.74
CA GLY A 522 8.13 31.50 -5.29
C GLY A 522 6.72 31.50 -4.69
N THR A 523 5.67 31.63 -5.50
CA THR A 523 4.28 31.53 -5.02
C THR A 523 3.94 30.09 -4.63
N PRO A 524 3.28 29.84 -3.48
CA PRO A 524 2.85 28.49 -3.11
C PRO A 524 1.94 27.85 -4.15
N ILE A 525 2.12 26.55 -4.39
CA ILE A 525 1.23 25.75 -5.24
C ILE A 525 0.00 25.37 -4.41
N THR A 526 -1.18 25.69 -4.92
CA THR A 526 -2.46 25.22 -4.39
C THR A 526 -3.15 24.20 -5.30
N ASP A 527 -2.70 24.12 -6.54
CA ASP A 527 -3.20 23.24 -7.59
C ASP A 527 -1.99 22.57 -8.24
N PHE A 528 -1.75 21.31 -7.85
CA PHE A 528 -0.64 20.50 -8.35
C PHE A 528 -0.91 19.97 -9.76
N GLU A 529 -2.17 19.81 -10.17
CA GLU A 529 -2.52 19.35 -11.51
C GLU A 529 -2.10 20.39 -12.57
N ALA A 530 -2.21 21.68 -12.24
CA ALA A 530 -1.66 22.76 -13.07
C ALA A 530 -0.12 22.73 -13.20
N GLN A 531 0.58 21.92 -12.40
CA GLN A 531 2.05 21.78 -12.42
C GLN A 531 2.51 20.46 -13.08
N ILE A 532 1.59 19.69 -13.66
CA ILE A 532 1.90 18.48 -14.42
C ILE A 532 2.82 18.80 -15.60
N VAL A 533 3.89 18.01 -15.73
CA VAL A 533 4.79 18.06 -16.88
C VAL A 533 4.09 17.43 -18.07
N LYS A 534 4.08 18.15 -19.19
CA LYS A 534 3.48 17.71 -20.45
C LYS A 534 4.54 17.60 -21.53
N ASP A 535 4.34 16.67 -22.46
CA ASP A 535 5.18 16.54 -23.65
C ASP A 535 4.93 17.69 -24.62
N GLN A 536 5.89 18.62 -24.66
CA GLN A 536 5.86 19.80 -25.51
C GLN A 536 6.50 19.55 -26.89
N VAL A 537 7.11 18.38 -27.11
CA VAL A 537 7.91 18.07 -28.29
C VAL A 537 7.12 17.25 -29.31
N SER A 538 6.35 16.24 -28.88
CA SER A 538 5.57 15.40 -29.81
C SER A 538 4.37 16.11 -30.44
N GLY A 539 3.97 17.27 -29.89
CA GLY A 539 2.77 17.99 -30.28
C GLY A 539 1.47 17.38 -29.75
N LYS A 540 1.53 16.23 -29.06
CA LYS A 540 0.35 15.60 -28.42
C LYS A 540 -0.05 16.30 -27.11
N ASN A 541 0.89 16.97 -26.42
CA ASN A 541 0.68 17.64 -25.13
C ASN A 541 0.12 16.71 -24.03
N ASN A 542 0.49 15.42 -24.10
CA ASN A 542 0.12 14.40 -23.14
C ASN A 542 0.87 14.62 -21.81
N GLU A 543 0.27 14.17 -20.71
CA GLU A 543 0.94 14.12 -19.42
C GLU A 543 2.10 13.12 -19.45
N VAL A 544 3.23 13.48 -18.84
CA VAL A 544 4.37 12.56 -18.69
C VAL A 544 4.10 11.65 -17.51
N LYS A 545 3.72 10.39 -17.77
CA LYS A 545 3.41 9.39 -16.75
C LYS A 545 4.69 8.83 -16.09
N GLU A 546 4.63 8.50 -14.80
CA GLU A 546 5.78 7.98 -14.03
C GLU A 546 6.35 6.69 -14.65
N TRP A 547 5.51 5.69 -14.92
CA TRP A 547 5.95 4.45 -15.56
C TRP A 547 6.51 4.69 -16.97
N LEU A 548 5.91 5.61 -17.73
CA LEU A 548 6.37 5.94 -19.08
C LEU A 548 7.75 6.61 -19.05
N ALA A 549 7.99 7.48 -18.07
CA ALA A 549 9.31 8.08 -17.85
C ALA A 549 10.40 7.01 -17.64
N ILE A 550 10.08 5.97 -16.86
CA ILE A 550 10.97 4.81 -16.66
C ILE A 550 11.16 4.05 -17.97
N ALA A 551 10.08 3.75 -18.70
CA ALA A 551 10.13 2.99 -19.95
C ALA A 551 11.01 3.68 -21.01
N GLU A 552 10.82 4.98 -21.20
CA GLU A 552 11.61 5.78 -22.14
C GLU A 552 13.07 5.88 -21.72
N TYR A 553 13.34 5.95 -20.41
CA TYR A 553 14.71 5.98 -19.90
C TYR A 553 15.42 4.65 -20.15
N LEU A 554 14.77 3.51 -19.90
CA LEU A 554 15.30 2.19 -20.21
C LEU A 554 15.62 2.03 -21.70
N GLN A 555 14.73 2.50 -22.58
CA GLN A 555 14.95 2.48 -24.02
C GLN A 555 16.10 3.37 -24.50
N SER A 556 16.48 4.37 -23.70
CA SER A 556 17.53 5.34 -24.03
C SER A 556 18.95 4.81 -23.83
N PHE A 557 19.10 3.69 -23.10
CA PHE A 557 20.41 3.13 -22.80
C PHE A 557 21.13 2.57 -24.03
N GLU A 558 22.46 2.43 -23.89
CA GLU A 558 23.28 1.80 -24.91
C GLU A 558 22.80 0.36 -25.17
N LYS A 559 22.79 -0.01 -26.46
CA LYS A 559 22.31 -1.32 -26.88
C LYS A 559 23.45 -2.33 -26.85
N VAL A 560 23.21 -3.47 -26.21
CA VAL A 560 24.07 -4.66 -26.27
C VAL A 560 23.32 -5.72 -27.05
N ASN A 561 23.92 -6.23 -28.14
CA ASN A 561 23.27 -7.18 -29.05
C ASN A 561 21.91 -6.70 -29.59
N GLY A 562 21.76 -5.39 -29.81
CA GLY A 562 20.56 -4.79 -30.41
C GLY A 562 19.43 -4.43 -29.43
N VAL A 563 19.56 -4.77 -28.14
CA VAL A 563 18.59 -4.44 -27.09
C VAL A 563 19.23 -3.49 -26.08
N PRO A 564 18.53 -2.42 -25.62
CA PRO A 564 19.04 -1.57 -24.54
C PRO A 564 19.40 -2.41 -23.31
N GLN A 565 20.52 -2.10 -22.65
CA GLN A 565 20.95 -2.81 -21.45
C GLN A 565 21.05 -1.85 -20.28
N ILE A 566 20.48 -2.24 -19.12
CA ILE A 566 20.63 -1.47 -17.89
C ILE A 566 22.13 -1.40 -17.54
N PRO A 567 22.71 -0.20 -17.36
CA PRO A 567 24.13 -0.04 -17.05
C PRO A 567 24.51 -0.68 -15.70
N GLN A 568 25.74 -1.21 -15.62
CA GLN A 568 26.34 -1.67 -14.35
C GLN A 568 26.42 -0.58 -13.29
N TYR A 569 26.30 0.69 -13.68
CA TYR A 569 26.11 1.81 -12.76
C TYR A 569 25.00 1.51 -11.74
N TYR A 570 23.87 0.93 -12.16
CA TYR A 570 22.76 0.62 -11.26
C TYR A 570 22.91 -0.70 -10.49
N ASN A 571 24.06 -1.38 -10.58
CA ASN A 571 24.34 -2.58 -9.78
C ASN A 571 24.91 -2.24 -8.38
N VAL A 572 25.24 -0.97 -8.15
CA VAL A 572 25.84 -0.48 -6.89
C VAL A 572 25.21 0.85 -6.47
N THR A 573 25.38 1.21 -5.21
CA THR A 573 25.01 2.52 -4.67
C THR A 573 26.10 3.57 -4.93
N HIS A 574 25.74 4.86 -4.92
CA HIS A 574 26.59 5.98 -5.32
C HIS A 574 26.79 7.05 -4.24
N GLY A 575 26.35 6.79 -3.01
CA GLY A 575 26.45 7.71 -1.89
C GLY A 575 25.43 8.85 -1.95
N ARG A 576 24.27 8.64 -2.59
CA ARG A 576 23.14 9.59 -2.57
C ARG A 576 22.47 9.65 -1.20
N LYS A 577 22.45 8.53 -0.46
CA LYS A 577 22.00 8.45 0.94
C LYS A 577 22.99 7.64 1.77
N ILE A 578 23.61 8.27 2.76
CA ILE A 578 24.63 7.65 3.63
C ILE A 578 24.14 7.58 5.07
N VAL A 579 24.12 6.37 5.64
CA VAL A 579 23.79 6.11 7.05
C VAL A 579 25.06 6.11 7.89
N ASP A 580 25.19 7.05 8.82
CA ASP A 580 26.23 7.10 9.85
C ASP A 580 25.73 6.50 11.16
N ASN A 581 26.16 5.29 11.50
CA ASN A 581 25.76 4.58 12.72
C ASN A 581 26.62 4.93 13.95
N SER A 582 27.37 6.02 13.94
CA SER A 582 28.19 6.42 15.08
C SER A 582 27.36 6.74 16.34
N HIS A 583 27.70 6.11 17.47
CA HIS A 583 27.11 6.39 18.78
C HIS A 583 27.95 7.38 19.62
N SER A 584 29.02 7.93 19.07
CA SER A 584 29.88 8.86 19.82
C SER A 584 29.12 10.13 20.19
N LEU A 585 29.35 10.66 21.39
CA LEU A 585 28.65 11.88 21.86
C LEU A 585 28.86 13.06 20.90
N SER A 586 30.05 13.17 20.29
CA SER A 586 30.35 14.15 19.25
C SER A 586 29.48 13.97 18.01
N ALA A 587 29.26 12.74 17.53
CA ALA A 587 28.39 12.48 16.38
C ALA A 587 26.93 12.81 16.71
N LEU A 588 26.47 12.41 17.90
CA LEU A 588 25.08 12.61 18.33
C LEU A 588 24.72 14.11 18.49
N LEU A 589 25.67 14.93 18.94
CA LEU A 589 25.45 16.37 19.23
C LEU A 589 26.01 17.32 18.16
N SER A 590 26.66 16.80 17.12
CA SER A 590 27.23 17.63 16.03
C SER A 590 26.13 18.40 15.30
N ALA A 591 26.46 19.58 14.74
CA ALA A 591 25.62 20.39 13.86
C ALA A 591 24.11 20.43 14.26
N PRO A 592 23.76 20.86 15.49
CA PRO A 592 22.37 20.83 15.93
C PRO A 592 21.54 21.91 15.24
N ASN A 593 20.37 21.54 14.75
CA ASN A 593 19.39 22.48 14.23
C ASN A 593 18.60 23.17 15.36
N LYS A 594 17.69 24.08 15.01
CA LYS A 594 16.89 24.84 15.98
C LYS A 594 16.04 23.96 16.90
N ILE A 595 15.52 22.84 16.39
CA ILE A 595 14.71 21.89 17.17
C ILE A 595 15.60 21.25 18.23
N ALA A 596 16.75 20.69 17.83
CA ALA A 596 17.70 20.08 18.75
C ALA A 596 18.22 21.07 19.81
N LEU A 597 18.60 22.28 19.41
CA LEU A 597 19.03 23.32 20.35
C LEU A 597 17.96 23.66 21.39
N THR A 598 16.70 23.71 20.97
CA THR A 598 15.56 23.97 21.88
C THR A 598 15.40 22.81 22.87
N VAL A 599 15.42 21.57 22.39
CA VAL A 599 15.33 20.38 23.24
C VAL A 599 16.50 20.31 24.22
N TYR A 600 17.74 20.56 23.76
CA TYR A 600 18.91 20.57 24.62
C TYR A 600 18.81 21.65 25.71
N ALA A 601 18.34 22.86 25.37
CA ALA A 601 18.13 23.93 26.34
C ALA A 601 17.08 23.53 27.40
N VAL A 602 15.97 22.92 26.99
CA VAL A 602 14.94 22.43 27.91
C VAL A 602 15.50 21.35 28.84
N VAL A 603 16.24 20.38 28.32
CA VAL A 603 16.87 19.31 29.11
C VAL A 603 17.85 19.90 30.14
N ILE A 604 18.67 20.87 29.73
CA ILE A 604 19.60 21.57 30.63
C ILE A 604 18.85 22.31 31.74
N ILE A 605 17.76 23.02 31.42
CA ILE A 605 16.94 23.73 32.40
C ILE A 605 16.30 22.76 33.40
N VAL A 606 15.75 21.64 32.91
CA VAL A 606 15.14 20.61 33.76
C VAL A 606 16.20 19.97 34.67
N ALA A 607 17.38 19.63 34.14
CA ALA A 607 18.48 19.08 34.93
C ALA A 607 18.97 20.06 36.01
N ALA A 608 19.04 21.36 35.69
CA ALA A 608 19.38 22.40 36.65
C ALA A 608 18.31 22.55 37.75
N LEU A 609 17.03 22.49 37.40
CA LEU A 609 15.92 22.52 38.35
C LEU A 609 15.91 21.31 39.28
N VAL A 610 16.09 20.10 38.74
CA VAL A 610 16.20 18.86 39.53
C VAL A 610 17.39 18.93 40.48
N SER A 611 18.55 19.39 39.99
CA SER A 611 19.76 19.57 40.82
C SER A 611 19.54 20.62 41.93
N PHE A 612 18.83 21.72 41.62
CA PHE A 612 18.50 22.75 42.60
C PHE A 612 17.51 22.26 43.67
N ILE A 613 16.49 21.49 43.28
CA ILE A 613 15.54 20.87 44.19
C ILE A 613 16.26 19.86 45.10
N ALA A 614 17.10 18.99 44.52
CA ALA A 614 17.92 18.05 45.28
C ALA A 614 18.83 18.77 46.28
N TYR A 615 19.50 19.84 45.85
CA TYR A 615 20.30 20.70 46.72
C TYR A 615 19.47 21.31 47.86
N LYS A 616 18.26 21.82 47.59
CA LYS A 616 17.35 22.37 48.60
C LYS A 616 16.88 21.30 49.59
N ILE A 617 16.59 20.09 49.12
CA ILE A 617 16.20 18.94 49.97
C ILE A 617 17.37 18.56 50.89
N VAL A 618 18.57 18.39 50.35
CA VAL A 618 19.79 18.07 51.14
C VAL A 618 20.06 19.17 52.15
N LYS A 619 19.99 20.45 51.75
CA LYS A 619 20.17 21.59 52.65
C LYS A 619 19.12 21.63 53.76
N ARG A 620 17.85 21.29 53.45
CA ARG A 620 16.76 21.22 54.44
C ARG A 620 16.95 20.05 55.39
N LYS A 621 17.35 18.86 54.90
CA LYS A 621 17.68 17.69 55.72
C LYS A 621 18.83 17.99 56.69
N ASN A 622 19.93 18.57 56.19
CA ASN A 622 21.07 18.95 57.02
C ASN A 622 20.71 20.04 58.06
N ARG A 623 19.72 20.91 57.76
CA ARG A 623 19.20 21.90 58.72
C ARG A 623 18.33 21.25 59.80
N LEU A 624 17.45 20.32 59.42
CA LEU A 624 16.62 19.57 60.37
C LEU A 624 17.47 18.68 61.29
N GLU A 625 18.51 18.03 60.77
CA GLU A 625 19.48 17.27 61.58
C GLU A 625 20.28 18.16 62.55
N ARG A 626 20.57 19.41 62.17
CA ARG A 626 21.18 20.40 63.09
C ARG A 626 20.19 20.89 64.14
N ASP A 627 18.93 21.12 63.78
CA ASP A 627 17.91 21.61 64.70
C ASP A 627 17.42 20.50 65.66
N SER A 628 17.47 19.21 65.28
CA SER A 628 17.23 18.07 66.18
C SER A 628 18.39 17.77 67.14
N ASN A 629 19.59 18.30 66.85
CA ASN A 629 20.76 18.23 67.73
C ASN A 629 20.95 19.49 68.59
N LYS A 630 19.98 20.42 68.60
CA LYS A 630 19.96 21.51 69.58
C LYS A 630 19.38 20.98 70.89
N PRO A 631 20.05 21.18 72.04
CA PRO A 631 19.50 20.78 73.33
C PRO A 631 18.22 21.56 73.63
N ASP A 632 17.18 20.86 74.08
CA ASP A 632 15.94 21.46 74.60
C ASP A 632 16.26 22.31 75.84
N ASN A 633 16.33 23.62 75.65
CA ASN A 633 16.29 24.56 76.77
C ASN A 633 14.83 24.86 77.12
N TRP A 634 14.20 23.90 77.81
CA TRP A 634 13.10 24.16 78.73
C TRP A 634 13.44 23.57 80.10
N VAL A 635 13.78 24.44 81.06
CA VAL A 635 13.13 24.62 82.38
C VAL A 635 13.84 25.74 83.17
N LYS A 636 13.05 26.80 83.46
CA LYS A 636 12.93 27.69 84.65
C LYS A 636 14.21 28.31 85.26
N ILE A 637 14.23 29.64 85.45
CA ILE A 637 13.51 30.45 86.45
C ILE A 637 13.15 31.80 85.83
#